data_AF-A0A423WL71-F1
#
_entry.id   AF-A0A423WL71-F1
#
_cell.length_a   1.000
_cell.length_b   1.000
_cell.length_c   1.000
_cell.angle_alpha   90.00
_cell.angle_beta   90.00
_cell.angle_gamma   90.00
#
_symmetry.space_group_name_H-M   'P 1'
#
loop_
_entity.id
_entity.type
_entity.pdbx_description
1 polymer ?
#
loop_
_entity_poly.entity_id
_entity_poly.type
_entity_poly.pdbx_seq_one_letter_code
_entity_poly.pdbx_strand_id
1 'polypeptide(L)'
;MALLPDDYLERVYAGVLGKLIGVYLGRPFEGWTHQRIMEVLGPIHYYVQDHPNMPASPWDPSSTPSKEGLPIVVTDDDVSGTFAFVRALEEHGFSSDITSEQIGKTWLNQIIEGQTILWWGGKGVSTEHTAYLNLKNGIPAPDSGSMATNGKTVAEQIGAQIFIDGWAMVAPGDPKLAARLAQRAGSVSHDGESVYAGMLWAAMEAEAFLTKDVNHLLDTGLSVIPPNSAIAGLIADVRQWHSSDGDWLKTRQRIEDKYGYDKYCGVCHVMPNHGVMVMALLYGGHNFTEAMHIINTCGWDTDCNSGNVGCLVALLHGMAAFEGNTDWRGPLADRALISSADGGFSITTAASIALEVANIGRRIAGLQPLEAPKGGAQFHFTLPGSLQGFVADGAILAQEYNELARPYLAIKCQDLKPSDHNVEALTQVFTGRDVLKMHSYPLMASPLLYPGQTLQATVLSPETNATEVQVALRLKVYGPQDRLLAKNNQPVILSPGKNTVLKWTIPDNFDSQPIQSVGLALGAVKDNFTGTILLDSLGWSGLPSMMLQRPSEKTSQFWKRAWVNGVDAFHHWMKPSFCIVKNRGEGILIHGTRDWTDYRATVSDFTVQLGQPAGIAIRVRGLNRYYAIMFSGQGETVTLVKALDEQRTVMASAEFLWELDRPYQVMIQAKGPHITGLVIGTEIKLMAEDDQYAGGGGIEHIRAKFTPGTKILIAIGGWGDDKGFSEAARSEETRKRFASNVAKMLQDTGADGVDIDWEYPGGNGDDYKRVPNSTKVWEIEAFPKLLSELRAALGPDAILSAAVPGLQRDMMAFDRETTPEINRYLDFVNVMTYDLMNRRSTKTKNHAGISDSREAIETYMKRGFPADKLNLGFAFHVKWFNTDPEERPLNAIGAKTVVMEDPETGADLGQSGSFAWNSVPSEMEDALQRAMIRGSYDAIGGGSFSWDAQDKRWWTWETPESIKKKFESLVLSYGLGGVFAWALGEDGPFFDHLRALNDSIEVYESIVSHGPYGRML
;
A
#
# COMPACT_ATOMS: atom_id res chain seq x y z
N MET A 1 -21.67 9.43 7.33
CA MET A 1 -20.57 8.44 7.46
C MET A 1 -21.15 7.20 8.10
N ALA A 2 -21.01 6.04 7.45
CA ALA A 2 -21.33 4.77 8.09
C ALA A 2 -20.28 4.50 9.18
N LEU A 3 -20.72 4.17 10.39
CA LEU A 3 -19.82 3.74 11.46
C LEU A 3 -19.45 2.28 11.19
N LEU A 4 -18.17 2.00 10.97
CA LEU A 4 -17.68 0.61 10.89
C LEU A 4 -17.65 0.01 12.31
N PRO A 5 -17.94 -1.29 12.47
CA PRO A 5 -17.79 -1.97 13.76
C PRO A 5 -16.36 -1.87 14.31
N ASP A 6 -16.21 -1.78 15.64
CA ASP A 6 -14.90 -1.70 16.29
C ASP A 6 -14.05 -2.96 16.06
N ASP A 7 -14.69 -4.12 15.92
CA ASP A 7 -14.08 -5.43 15.64
C ASP A 7 -13.97 -5.73 14.13
N TYR A 8 -14.15 -4.74 13.24
CA TYR A 8 -14.24 -4.94 11.80
C TYR A 8 -13.07 -5.73 11.22
N LEU A 9 -11.82 -5.34 11.51
CA LEU A 9 -10.63 -6.04 11.01
C LEU A 9 -10.57 -7.49 11.52
N GLU A 10 -10.89 -7.72 12.79
CA GLU A 10 -10.88 -9.06 13.39
C GLU A 10 -11.93 -9.96 12.74
N ARG A 11 -13.13 -9.42 12.50
CA ARG A 11 -14.19 -10.17 11.80
C ARG A 11 -13.85 -10.45 10.35
N VAL A 12 -13.29 -9.50 9.62
CA VAL A 12 -12.77 -9.74 8.26
C VAL A 12 -11.71 -10.86 8.29
N TYR A 13 -10.80 -10.83 9.26
CA TYR A 13 -9.81 -11.88 9.43
C TYR A 13 -10.43 -13.26 9.72
N ALA A 14 -11.43 -13.32 10.59
CA ALA A 14 -12.20 -14.54 10.82
C ALA A 14 -12.89 -15.03 9.53
N GLY A 15 -13.54 -14.14 8.78
CA GLY A 15 -14.19 -14.44 7.50
C GLY A 15 -13.20 -15.00 6.46
N VAL A 16 -12.03 -14.38 6.33
CA VAL A 16 -10.96 -14.87 5.44
C VAL A 16 -10.48 -16.27 5.87
N LEU A 17 -10.24 -16.49 7.16
CA LEU A 17 -9.90 -17.82 7.67
C LEU A 17 -11.01 -18.84 7.40
N GLY A 18 -12.27 -18.47 7.62
CA GLY A 18 -13.44 -19.30 7.36
C GLY A 18 -13.53 -19.74 5.89
N LYS A 19 -13.31 -18.80 4.96
CA LYS A 19 -13.24 -19.07 3.51
C LYS A 19 -12.11 -20.05 3.18
N LEU A 20 -10.90 -19.78 3.66
CA LEU A 20 -9.73 -20.63 3.39
C LEU A 20 -9.90 -22.04 3.96
N ILE A 21 -10.37 -22.16 5.21
CA ILE A 21 -10.61 -23.46 5.86
C ILE A 21 -11.68 -24.23 5.08
N GLY A 22 -12.81 -23.59 4.76
CA GLY A 22 -13.90 -24.23 4.03
C GLY A 22 -13.46 -24.76 2.67
N VAL A 23 -12.77 -23.93 1.87
CA VAL A 23 -12.25 -24.34 0.55
C VAL A 23 -11.26 -25.49 0.71
N TYR A 24 -10.21 -25.34 1.53
CA TYR A 24 -9.17 -26.37 1.63
C TYR A 24 -9.66 -27.68 2.27
N LEU A 25 -10.73 -27.63 3.07
CA LEU A 25 -11.39 -28.82 3.58
C LEU A 25 -12.18 -29.56 2.50
N GLY A 26 -12.98 -28.84 1.71
CA GLY A 26 -13.87 -29.43 0.69
C GLY A 26 -13.18 -29.79 -0.62
N ARG A 27 -12.09 -29.09 -0.96
CA ARG A 27 -11.35 -29.21 -2.22
C ARG A 27 -10.94 -30.63 -2.63
N PRO A 28 -10.47 -31.50 -1.72
CA PRO A 28 -9.96 -32.80 -2.11
C PRO A 28 -11.04 -33.74 -2.68
N PHE A 29 -12.32 -33.48 -2.47
CA PHE A 29 -13.42 -34.36 -2.91
C PHE A 29 -14.54 -33.57 -3.61
N GLU A 30 -14.17 -32.43 -4.20
CA GLU A 30 -15.01 -31.64 -5.08
C GLU A 30 -15.67 -32.54 -6.16
N GLY A 31 -16.96 -32.34 -6.37
CA GLY A 31 -17.78 -33.11 -7.31
C GLY A 31 -18.25 -34.49 -6.79
N TRP A 32 -17.89 -34.90 -5.57
CA TRP A 32 -18.33 -36.20 -5.05
C TRP A 32 -19.78 -36.16 -4.55
N THR A 33 -20.54 -37.22 -4.81
CA THR A 33 -21.85 -37.42 -4.18
C THR A 33 -21.68 -37.71 -2.68
N HIS A 34 -22.65 -37.33 -1.86
CA HIS A 34 -22.71 -37.72 -0.43
C HIS A 34 -22.50 -39.20 -0.19
N GLN A 35 -23.11 -40.07 -0.99
CA GLN A 35 -23.03 -41.53 -0.80
C GLN A 35 -21.57 -42.00 -0.93
N ARG A 36 -20.84 -41.48 -1.92
CA ARG A 36 -19.40 -41.74 -2.10
C ARG A 36 -18.57 -41.20 -0.94
N ILE A 37 -18.87 -39.99 -0.45
CA ILE A 37 -18.18 -39.42 0.71
C ILE A 37 -18.35 -40.35 1.92
N MET A 38 -19.59 -40.75 2.21
CA MET A 38 -19.91 -41.65 3.32
C MET A 38 -19.25 -43.03 3.18
N GLU A 39 -19.16 -43.56 1.96
CA GLU A 39 -18.52 -44.85 1.68
C GLU A 39 -17.01 -44.81 1.86
N VAL A 40 -16.35 -43.74 1.41
CA VAL A 40 -14.89 -43.66 1.30
C VAL A 40 -14.23 -42.98 2.50
N LEU A 41 -14.82 -41.89 2.98
CA LEU A 41 -14.27 -40.98 4.00
C LEU A 41 -15.10 -40.98 5.30
N GLY A 42 -16.36 -41.39 5.21
CA GLY A 42 -17.33 -41.22 6.30
C GLY A 42 -17.76 -39.76 6.48
N PRO A 43 -18.43 -39.44 7.61
CA PRO A 43 -18.82 -38.07 7.91
C PRO A 43 -17.57 -37.18 8.12
N ILE A 44 -17.58 -36.00 7.53
CA ILE A 44 -16.40 -35.11 7.53
C ILE A 44 -16.37 -34.32 8.84
N HIS A 45 -15.34 -34.54 9.66
CA HIS A 45 -15.05 -33.77 10.87
C HIS A 45 -13.57 -33.33 10.95
N TYR A 46 -12.83 -33.53 9.87
CA TYR A 46 -11.37 -33.48 9.84
C TYR A 46 -10.88 -33.21 8.41
N TYR A 47 -9.65 -32.73 8.30
CA TYR A 47 -8.91 -32.58 7.04
C TYR A 47 -8.60 -33.94 6.41
N VAL A 48 -9.09 -34.19 5.19
CA VAL A 48 -9.06 -35.52 4.56
C VAL A 48 -7.77 -35.84 3.80
N GLN A 49 -6.82 -34.91 3.74
CA GLN A 49 -5.64 -34.98 2.87
C GLN A 49 -4.75 -36.21 3.13
N ASP A 50 -4.71 -36.68 4.37
CA ASP A 50 -3.94 -37.86 4.79
C ASP A 50 -4.83 -39.11 4.98
N HIS A 51 -6.09 -39.06 4.56
CA HIS A 51 -7.00 -40.20 4.74
C HIS A 51 -6.52 -41.41 3.90
N PRO A 52 -6.46 -42.63 4.46
CA PRO A 52 -5.87 -43.79 3.78
C PRO A 52 -6.49 -44.17 2.43
N ASN A 53 -7.77 -43.85 2.25
CA ASN A 53 -8.52 -44.12 1.02
C ASN A 53 -8.60 -42.91 0.08
N MET A 54 -7.92 -41.80 0.40
CA MET A 54 -7.96 -40.60 -0.41
C MET A 54 -7.21 -40.81 -1.74
N PRO A 55 -7.87 -40.70 -2.91
CA PRO A 55 -7.21 -40.89 -4.19
C PRO A 55 -6.12 -39.84 -4.43
N ALA A 56 -5.07 -40.21 -5.15
CA ALA A 56 -4.00 -39.28 -5.51
C ALA A 56 -4.47 -38.14 -6.43
N SER A 57 -5.56 -38.35 -7.18
CA SER A 57 -6.27 -37.31 -7.91
C SER A 57 -7.76 -37.37 -7.57
N PRO A 58 -8.34 -36.31 -6.98
CA PRO A 58 -9.79 -36.21 -6.71
C PRO A 58 -10.67 -36.51 -7.93
N TRP A 59 -10.16 -36.16 -9.10
CA TRP A 59 -10.83 -36.19 -10.40
C TRP A 59 -10.66 -37.50 -11.16
N ASP A 60 -9.74 -38.36 -10.70
CA ASP A 60 -9.52 -39.70 -11.26
C ASP A 60 -9.82 -40.75 -10.18
N PRO A 61 -11.04 -41.31 -10.16
CA PRO A 61 -11.42 -42.35 -9.22
C PRO A 61 -10.59 -43.63 -9.36
N SER A 62 -9.91 -43.82 -10.50
CA SER A 62 -9.03 -44.98 -10.73
C SER A 62 -7.62 -44.78 -10.17
N SER A 63 -7.30 -43.56 -9.73
CA SER A 63 -6.00 -43.27 -9.12
C SER A 63 -5.84 -44.00 -7.80
N THR A 64 -4.66 -44.58 -7.59
CA THR A 64 -4.33 -45.22 -6.31
C THR A 64 -4.28 -44.16 -5.20
N PRO A 65 -4.56 -44.52 -3.94
CA PRO A 65 -4.44 -43.57 -2.83
C PRO A 65 -3.07 -42.90 -2.75
N SER A 66 -3.03 -41.64 -2.34
CA SER A 66 -1.75 -40.93 -2.15
C SER A 66 -0.94 -41.59 -1.02
N LYS A 67 0.30 -41.98 -1.31
CA LYS A 67 1.21 -42.54 -0.30
C LYS A 67 1.83 -41.47 0.61
N GLU A 68 1.83 -40.21 0.17
CA GLU A 68 2.51 -39.09 0.84
C GLU A 68 1.53 -38.00 1.29
N GLY A 69 0.22 -38.26 1.25
CA GLY A 69 -0.84 -37.27 1.49
C GLY A 69 -0.99 -36.27 0.33
N LEU A 70 -2.01 -35.41 0.42
CA LEU A 70 -2.21 -34.27 -0.48
C LEU A 70 -1.81 -32.96 0.23
N PRO A 71 -1.27 -31.95 -0.48
CA PRO A 71 -1.06 -30.63 0.12
C PRO A 71 -2.40 -30.01 0.54
N ILE A 72 -2.46 -29.44 1.75
CA ILE A 72 -3.66 -28.75 2.27
C ILE A 72 -3.84 -27.40 1.58
N VAL A 73 -2.79 -26.58 1.59
CA VAL A 73 -2.82 -25.23 1.02
C VAL A 73 -2.45 -25.34 -0.45
N VAL A 74 -3.44 -25.16 -1.31
CA VAL A 74 -3.31 -25.25 -2.77
C VAL A 74 -3.86 -24.00 -3.44
N THR A 75 -3.48 -23.79 -4.69
CA THR A 75 -4.16 -22.81 -5.54
C THR A 75 -5.55 -23.28 -5.87
N ASP A 76 -6.50 -22.36 -5.75
CA ASP A 76 -7.90 -22.63 -6.00
C ASP A 76 -8.60 -21.38 -6.56
N ASP A 77 -9.60 -21.57 -7.41
CA ASP A 77 -10.38 -20.49 -8.00
C ASP A 77 -11.28 -19.80 -6.97
N ASP A 78 -11.81 -20.55 -6.00
CA ASP A 78 -12.65 -20.01 -4.93
C ASP A 78 -11.89 -19.05 -4.02
N VAL A 79 -10.59 -19.28 -3.84
CA VAL A 79 -9.70 -18.39 -3.08
C VAL A 79 -9.19 -17.27 -3.98
N SER A 80 -8.66 -17.62 -5.15
CA SER A 80 -7.98 -16.65 -6.02
C SER A 80 -8.95 -15.62 -6.58
N GLY A 81 -10.14 -16.04 -7.03
CA GLY A 81 -11.16 -15.13 -7.56
C GLY A 81 -11.71 -14.19 -6.50
N THR A 82 -12.03 -14.74 -5.31
CA THR A 82 -12.57 -13.96 -4.18
C THR A 82 -11.66 -12.79 -3.79
N PHE A 83 -10.35 -13.03 -3.70
CA PHE A 83 -9.41 -12.03 -3.21
C PHE A 83 -8.64 -11.27 -4.31
N ALA A 84 -8.57 -11.78 -5.54
CA ALA A 84 -7.99 -11.03 -6.66
C ALA A 84 -8.98 -10.06 -7.30
N PHE A 85 -10.27 -10.41 -7.42
CA PHE A 85 -11.24 -9.56 -8.13
C PHE A 85 -11.71 -8.34 -7.34
N VAL A 86 -11.74 -8.42 -6.01
CA VAL A 86 -12.09 -7.27 -5.15
C VAL A 86 -11.12 -6.08 -5.35
N ARG A 87 -9.91 -6.35 -5.84
CA ARG A 87 -8.92 -5.32 -6.20
C ARG A 87 -9.39 -4.38 -7.30
N ALA A 88 -10.43 -4.74 -8.05
CA ALA A 88 -11.08 -3.82 -8.98
C ALA A 88 -11.47 -2.49 -8.28
N LEU A 89 -11.79 -2.52 -6.98
CA LEU A 89 -12.05 -1.33 -6.20
C LEU A 89 -10.80 -0.45 -6.08
N GLU A 90 -9.64 -0.99 -5.72
CA GLU A 90 -8.37 -0.24 -5.72
C GLU A 90 -8.03 0.28 -7.13
N GLU A 91 -8.11 -0.62 -8.12
CA GLU A 91 -7.77 -0.39 -9.51
C GLU A 91 -8.60 0.69 -10.19
N HIS A 92 -9.80 0.97 -9.67
CA HIS A 92 -10.76 1.93 -10.22
C HIS A 92 -11.20 3.00 -9.19
N GLY A 93 -10.32 3.33 -8.22
CA GLY A 93 -10.44 4.53 -7.39
C GLY A 93 -11.33 4.42 -6.15
N PHE A 94 -11.51 3.22 -5.62
CA PHE A 94 -12.29 2.88 -4.42
C PHE A 94 -13.75 3.35 -4.47
N SER A 95 -14.35 3.38 -5.67
CA SER A 95 -15.74 3.82 -5.86
C SER A 95 -16.74 2.74 -5.43
N SER A 96 -17.72 3.14 -4.62
CA SER A 96 -18.89 2.33 -4.29
C SER A 96 -19.86 2.12 -5.47
N ASP A 97 -19.70 2.91 -6.55
CA ASP A 97 -20.49 2.84 -7.77
C ASP A 97 -19.73 2.17 -8.93
N ILE A 98 -18.75 1.31 -8.61
CA ILE A 98 -17.98 0.54 -9.60
C ILE A 98 -18.91 -0.25 -10.54
N THR A 99 -18.56 -0.27 -11.83
CA THR A 99 -19.34 -0.92 -12.88
C THR A 99 -18.83 -2.32 -13.18
N SER A 100 -19.71 -3.20 -13.71
CA SER A 100 -19.29 -4.52 -14.18
C SER A 100 -18.21 -4.45 -15.25
N GLU A 101 -18.26 -3.45 -16.14
CA GLU A 101 -17.23 -3.24 -17.17
C GLU A 101 -15.84 -2.99 -16.56
N GLN A 102 -15.75 -2.16 -15.51
CA GLN A 102 -14.49 -1.93 -14.78
C GLN A 102 -13.97 -3.22 -14.15
N ILE A 103 -14.85 -4.00 -13.51
CA ILE A 103 -14.46 -5.30 -12.94
C ILE A 103 -13.99 -6.27 -14.04
N GLY A 104 -14.63 -6.25 -15.21
CA GLY A 104 -14.20 -6.99 -16.39
C GLY A 104 -12.80 -6.58 -16.90
N LYS A 105 -12.44 -5.29 -16.78
CA LYS A 105 -11.07 -4.82 -17.08
C LYS A 105 -10.05 -5.35 -16.07
N THR A 106 -10.41 -5.40 -14.79
CA THR A 106 -9.60 -6.08 -13.76
C THR A 106 -9.42 -7.57 -14.08
N TRP A 107 -10.46 -8.27 -14.56
CA TRP A 107 -10.32 -9.66 -15.01
C TRP A 107 -9.27 -9.80 -16.12
N LEU A 108 -9.35 -8.95 -17.16
CA LEU A 108 -8.37 -8.96 -18.26
C LEU A 108 -6.96 -8.57 -17.80
N ASN A 109 -6.84 -7.81 -16.72
CA ASN A 109 -5.55 -7.40 -16.15
C ASN A 109 -4.94 -8.46 -15.22
N GLN A 110 -5.75 -9.23 -14.51
CA GLN A 110 -5.30 -10.15 -13.45
C GLN A 110 -5.30 -11.63 -13.86
N ILE A 111 -6.12 -12.03 -14.84
CA ILE A 111 -6.23 -13.42 -15.29
C ILE A 111 -5.22 -13.71 -16.39
N ILE A 112 -4.31 -14.66 -16.13
CA ILE A 112 -3.45 -15.26 -17.14
C ILE A 112 -4.21 -16.41 -17.78
N GLU A 113 -4.46 -16.24 -19.07
CA GLU A 113 -5.22 -17.17 -19.90
C GLU A 113 -4.69 -18.60 -19.82
N GLY A 114 -5.58 -19.55 -19.52
CA GLY A 114 -5.24 -20.97 -19.40
C GLY A 114 -4.41 -21.34 -18.17
N GLN A 115 -4.15 -20.40 -17.24
CA GLN A 115 -3.22 -20.63 -16.13
C GLN A 115 -3.82 -20.29 -14.75
N THR A 116 -4.52 -19.17 -14.60
CA THR A 116 -4.89 -18.67 -13.26
C THR A 116 -6.39 -18.41 -13.10
N ILE A 117 -6.85 -18.45 -11.84
CA ILE A 117 -8.16 -18.03 -11.32
C ILE A 117 -9.39 -18.76 -11.85
N LEU A 118 -9.48 -19.10 -13.14
CA LEU A 118 -10.70 -19.68 -13.71
C LEU A 118 -10.55 -21.18 -13.94
N TRP A 119 -11.64 -21.94 -13.76
CA TRP A 119 -11.74 -23.26 -14.34
C TRP A 119 -11.78 -23.19 -15.87
N TRP A 120 -10.71 -23.65 -16.54
CA TRP A 120 -10.56 -23.57 -18.00
C TRP A 120 -11.33 -24.65 -18.78
N GLY A 121 -12.59 -24.92 -18.40
CA GLY A 121 -13.43 -26.01 -18.93
C GLY A 121 -13.89 -25.85 -20.39
N GLY A 122 -13.88 -24.62 -20.91
CA GLY A 122 -14.13 -24.32 -22.33
C GLY A 122 -15.37 -23.45 -22.56
N LYS A 123 -15.44 -22.81 -23.73
CA LYS A 123 -16.57 -21.94 -24.12
C LYS A 123 -17.88 -22.74 -24.18
N GLY A 124 -18.91 -22.25 -23.50
CA GLY A 124 -20.23 -22.88 -23.40
C GLY A 124 -20.33 -23.98 -22.35
N VAL A 125 -19.26 -24.27 -21.61
CA VAL A 125 -19.21 -25.26 -20.52
C VAL A 125 -18.86 -24.58 -19.20
N SER A 126 -17.71 -23.90 -19.14
CA SER A 126 -17.36 -23.04 -18.01
C SER A 126 -17.88 -21.64 -18.26
N THR A 127 -18.60 -21.09 -17.29
CA THR A 127 -19.25 -19.79 -17.38
C THR A 127 -18.22 -18.66 -17.38
N GLU A 128 -17.27 -18.70 -16.46
CA GLU A 128 -16.21 -17.72 -16.32
C GLU A 128 -15.24 -17.76 -17.51
N HIS A 129 -14.86 -18.95 -17.98
CA HIS A 129 -14.03 -19.07 -19.17
C HIS A 129 -14.78 -18.51 -20.40
N THR A 130 -16.07 -18.80 -20.53
CA THR A 130 -16.91 -18.22 -21.61
C THR A 130 -16.93 -16.69 -21.53
N ALA A 131 -17.16 -16.13 -20.36
CA ALA A 131 -17.20 -14.69 -20.14
C ALA A 131 -15.84 -14.03 -20.37
N TYR A 132 -14.74 -14.64 -19.93
CA TYR A 132 -13.38 -14.17 -20.20
C TYR A 132 -13.09 -14.10 -21.70
N LEU A 133 -13.48 -15.13 -22.46
CA LEU A 133 -13.35 -15.11 -23.92
C LEU A 133 -14.24 -14.04 -24.56
N ASN A 134 -15.42 -13.76 -24.01
CA ASN A 134 -16.27 -12.67 -24.50
C ASN A 134 -15.62 -11.30 -24.25
N LEU A 135 -15.11 -11.05 -23.04
CA LEU A 135 -14.35 -9.84 -22.69
C LEU A 135 -13.16 -9.63 -23.63
N LYS A 136 -12.35 -10.68 -23.84
CA LYS A 136 -11.19 -10.64 -24.74
C LYS A 136 -11.56 -10.36 -26.21
N ASN A 137 -12.78 -10.71 -26.61
CA ASN A 137 -13.32 -10.43 -27.95
C ASN A 137 -14.13 -9.12 -28.02
N GLY A 138 -14.02 -8.25 -27.02
CA GLY A 138 -14.60 -6.90 -27.03
C GLY A 138 -16.08 -6.84 -26.64
N ILE A 139 -16.64 -7.87 -26.01
CA ILE A 139 -17.97 -7.82 -25.39
C ILE A 139 -17.78 -7.38 -23.94
N PRO A 140 -18.13 -6.14 -23.56
CA PRO A 140 -17.93 -5.66 -22.19
C PRO A 140 -18.88 -6.36 -21.22
N ALA A 141 -18.53 -6.38 -19.94
CA ALA A 141 -19.46 -6.73 -18.89
C ALA A 141 -20.50 -5.60 -18.69
N PRO A 142 -21.78 -5.92 -18.41
CA PRO A 142 -22.30 -7.24 -18.04
C PRO A 142 -22.67 -8.16 -19.22
N ASP A 143 -22.63 -7.67 -20.46
CA ASP A 143 -23.05 -8.46 -21.63
C ASP A 143 -22.20 -9.72 -21.82
N SER A 144 -20.94 -9.70 -21.38
CA SER A 144 -20.02 -10.85 -21.37
C SER A 144 -20.54 -12.05 -20.59
N GLY A 145 -21.28 -11.81 -19.49
CA GLY A 145 -21.86 -12.82 -18.61
C GLY A 145 -23.35 -13.10 -18.85
N SER A 146 -24.02 -12.22 -19.59
CA SER A 146 -25.47 -12.23 -19.76
C SER A 146 -26.06 -13.53 -20.35
N MET A 147 -27.30 -13.85 -19.99
CA MET A 147 -28.07 -14.93 -20.63
C MET A 147 -28.28 -14.67 -22.12
N ALA A 148 -28.41 -13.41 -22.53
CA ALA A 148 -28.62 -13.05 -23.93
C ALA A 148 -27.43 -13.49 -24.80
N THR A 149 -26.21 -13.41 -24.27
CA THR A 149 -24.98 -13.82 -24.95
C THR A 149 -24.71 -15.31 -24.81
N ASN A 150 -24.88 -15.87 -23.61
CA ASN A 150 -24.37 -17.22 -23.25
C ASN A 150 -25.45 -18.31 -23.18
N GLY A 151 -26.72 -17.92 -23.20
CA GLY A 151 -27.85 -18.80 -22.90
C GLY A 151 -28.01 -19.03 -21.40
N LYS A 152 -29.24 -19.40 -21.00
CA LYS A 152 -29.64 -19.56 -19.60
C LYS A 152 -28.77 -20.55 -18.83
N THR A 153 -28.53 -21.73 -19.41
CA THR A 153 -27.77 -22.80 -18.75
C THR A 153 -26.37 -22.36 -18.34
N VAL A 154 -25.63 -21.69 -19.22
CA VAL A 154 -24.28 -21.23 -18.92
C VAL A 154 -24.32 -20.08 -17.90
N ALA A 155 -25.22 -19.11 -18.06
CA ALA A 155 -25.23 -17.94 -17.19
C ALA A 155 -25.66 -18.23 -15.73
N GLU A 156 -26.35 -19.34 -15.46
CA GLU A 156 -26.85 -19.70 -14.12
C GLU A 156 -26.04 -20.78 -13.37
N GLN A 157 -24.79 -21.03 -13.80
CA GLN A 157 -23.86 -21.81 -12.98
C GLN A 157 -23.51 -21.07 -11.68
N ILE A 158 -22.88 -21.75 -10.73
CA ILE A 158 -22.69 -21.26 -9.35
C ILE A 158 -21.74 -20.05 -9.19
N GLY A 159 -20.85 -19.79 -10.14
CA GLY A 159 -19.66 -18.95 -9.96
C GLY A 159 -19.88 -17.52 -9.48
N ALA A 160 -21.05 -16.91 -9.75
CA ALA A 160 -21.36 -15.58 -9.21
C ALA A 160 -21.34 -15.55 -7.68
N GLN A 161 -21.70 -16.65 -7.02
CA GLN A 161 -21.70 -16.77 -5.57
C GLN A 161 -20.32 -17.15 -5.01
N ILE A 162 -19.51 -17.86 -5.78
CA ILE A 162 -18.19 -18.33 -5.33
C ILE A 162 -17.30 -17.15 -4.89
N PHE A 163 -17.32 -16.06 -5.65
CA PHE A 163 -16.35 -14.96 -5.53
C PHE A 163 -16.79 -13.77 -4.67
N ILE A 164 -18.00 -13.77 -4.08
CA ILE A 164 -18.57 -12.54 -3.51
C ILE A 164 -18.13 -12.19 -2.09
N ASP A 165 -17.46 -13.10 -1.37
CA ASP A 165 -17.18 -12.89 0.05
C ASP A 165 -16.29 -11.66 0.29
N GLY A 166 -15.30 -11.45 -0.57
CA GLY A 166 -14.45 -10.25 -0.56
C GLY A 166 -15.25 -8.96 -0.77
N TRP A 167 -16.28 -9.00 -1.62
CA TRP A 167 -17.16 -7.87 -1.91
C TRP A 167 -18.15 -7.57 -0.77
N ALA A 168 -18.54 -8.58 0.00
CA ALA A 168 -19.35 -8.41 1.20
C ALA A 168 -18.52 -7.80 2.34
N MET A 169 -17.30 -8.31 2.54
CA MET A 169 -16.41 -7.85 3.61
C MET A 169 -15.97 -6.39 3.48
N VAL A 170 -16.02 -5.78 2.30
CA VAL A 170 -15.74 -4.34 2.13
C VAL A 170 -16.94 -3.43 2.47
N ALA A 171 -18.11 -3.99 2.75
CA ALA A 171 -19.35 -3.27 3.06
C ALA A 171 -19.98 -3.73 4.39
N PRO A 172 -19.23 -3.75 5.51
CA PRO A 172 -19.72 -4.30 6.77
C PRO A 172 -20.92 -3.49 7.30
N GLY A 173 -22.01 -4.17 7.62
CA GLY A 173 -23.25 -3.54 8.08
C GLY A 173 -24.02 -2.75 7.01
N ASP A 174 -23.65 -2.86 5.73
CA ASP A 174 -24.42 -2.30 4.60
C ASP A 174 -24.80 -3.39 3.58
N PRO A 175 -25.87 -4.18 3.84
CA PRO A 175 -26.30 -5.26 2.97
C PRO A 175 -26.68 -4.79 1.55
N LYS A 176 -27.15 -3.55 1.40
CA LYS A 176 -27.55 -3.00 0.10
C LYS A 176 -26.34 -2.67 -0.75
N LEU A 177 -25.30 -2.10 -0.14
CA LEU A 177 -24.03 -1.89 -0.82
C LEU A 177 -23.39 -3.24 -1.20
N ALA A 178 -23.31 -4.19 -0.26
CA ALA A 178 -22.77 -5.52 -0.53
C ALA A 178 -23.50 -6.22 -1.68
N ALA A 179 -24.84 -6.23 -1.67
CA ALA A 179 -25.64 -6.82 -2.75
C ALA A 179 -25.38 -6.13 -4.10
N ARG A 180 -25.25 -4.81 -4.13
CA ARG A 180 -24.95 -4.07 -5.37
C ARG A 180 -23.55 -4.38 -5.89
N LEU A 181 -22.53 -4.42 -5.01
CA LEU A 181 -21.17 -4.81 -5.40
C LEU A 181 -21.14 -6.25 -5.93
N ALA A 182 -21.79 -7.18 -5.23
CA ALA A 182 -21.94 -8.57 -5.66
C ALA A 182 -22.69 -8.70 -6.99
N GLN A 183 -23.74 -7.90 -7.21
CA GLN A 183 -24.43 -7.85 -8.50
C GLN A 183 -23.47 -7.45 -9.61
N ARG A 184 -22.70 -6.37 -9.42
CA ARG A 184 -21.76 -5.88 -10.44
C ARG A 184 -20.65 -6.88 -10.73
N ALA A 185 -20.10 -7.51 -9.69
CA ALA A 185 -19.07 -8.53 -9.81
C ALA A 185 -19.59 -9.81 -10.48
N GLY A 186 -20.72 -10.35 -10.01
CA GLY A 186 -21.34 -11.55 -10.56
C GLY A 186 -21.76 -11.37 -12.03
N SER A 187 -22.24 -10.18 -12.40
CA SER A 187 -22.67 -9.89 -13.78
C SER A 187 -21.53 -9.84 -14.79
N VAL A 188 -20.26 -9.91 -14.37
CA VAL A 188 -19.13 -10.06 -15.31
C VAL A 188 -19.20 -11.39 -16.05
N SER A 189 -19.62 -12.46 -15.36
CA SER A 189 -19.66 -13.81 -15.92
C SER A 189 -21.03 -14.49 -15.90
N HIS A 190 -21.95 -14.04 -15.05
CA HIS A 190 -23.22 -14.71 -14.80
C HIS A 190 -24.43 -13.78 -14.94
N ASP A 191 -25.63 -14.36 -14.87
CA ASP A 191 -26.90 -13.64 -14.93
C ASP A 191 -28.01 -14.45 -14.21
N GLY A 192 -29.18 -13.86 -14.02
CA GLY A 192 -30.37 -14.53 -13.44
C GLY A 192 -30.17 -15.04 -12.02
N GLU A 193 -30.61 -16.29 -11.77
CA GLU A 193 -30.63 -16.88 -10.42
C GLU A 193 -29.23 -16.98 -9.79
N SER A 194 -28.17 -17.09 -10.59
CA SER A 194 -26.79 -17.10 -10.09
C SER A 194 -26.40 -15.75 -9.47
N VAL A 195 -26.69 -14.64 -10.16
CA VAL A 195 -26.44 -13.30 -9.61
C VAL A 195 -27.32 -13.04 -8.40
N TYR A 196 -28.58 -13.49 -8.38
CA TYR A 196 -29.45 -13.34 -7.21
C TYR A 196 -28.91 -14.10 -6.00
N ALA A 197 -28.42 -15.33 -6.17
CA ALA A 197 -27.79 -16.09 -5.09
C ALA A 197 -26.56 -15.34 -4.51
N GLY A 198 -25.69 -14.81 -5.37
CA GLY A 198 -24.53 -14.01 -4.96
C GLY A 198 -24.92 -12.71 -4.23
N MET A 199 -25.92 -11.98 -4.75
CA MET A 199 -26.45 -10.76 -4.09
C MET A 199 -26.98 -11.06 -2.68
N LEU A 200 -27.78 -12.12 -2.56
CA LEU A 200 -28.39 -12.54 -1.30
C LEU A 200 -27.32 -12.94 -0.30
N TRP A 201 -26.33 -13.76 -0.71
CA TRP A 201 -25.27 -14.22 0.17
C TRP A 201 -24.37 -13.08 0.65
N ALA A 202 -23.99 -12.17 -0.26
CA ALA A 202 -23.18 -10.99 0.11
C ALA A 202 -23.92 -10.06 1.10
N ALA A 203 -25.24 -9.89 0.92
CA ALA A 203 -26.05 -9.14 1.87
C ALA A 203 -26.08 -9.79 3.26
N MET A 204 -26.17 -11.12 3.33
CA MET A 204 -26.10 -11.87 4.59
C MET A 204 -24.75 -11.69 5.29
N GLU A 205 -23.64 -11.77 4.56
CA GLU A 205 -22.30 -11.60 5.13
C GLU A 205 -22.05 -10.18 5.62
N ALA A 206 -22.51 -9.17 4.89
CA ALA A 206 -22.47 -7.78 5.36
C ALA A 206 -23.32 -7.56 6.62
N GLU A 207 -24.50 -8.19 6.70
CA GLU A 207 -25.39 -8.10 7.87
C GLU A 207 -24.85 -8.87 9.08
N ALA A 208 -24.03 -9.92 8.86
CA ALA A 208 -23.43 -10.73 9.93
C ALA A 208 -22.53 -9.92 10.88
N PHE A 209 -22.04 -8.75 10.45
CA PHE A 209 -21.35 -7.80 11.32
C PHE A 209 -22.25 -7.20 12.41
N LEU A 210 -23.57 -7.16 12.20
CA LEU A 210 -24.55 -6.54 13.10
C LEU A 210 -25.36 -7.55 13.91
N THR A 211 -25.55 -8.77 13.40
CA THR A 211 -26.42 -9.78 14.02
C THR A 211 -25.89 -11.19 13.87
N LYS A 212 -26.29 -12.07 14.79
CA LYS A 212 -26.02 -13.52 14.75
C LYS A 212 -27.25 -14.35 14.39
N ASP A 213 -28.41 -13.72 14.20
CA ASP A 213 -29.66 -14.42 13.92
C ASP A 213 -29.74 -14.85 12.45
N VAL A 214 -29.55 -16.14 12.19
CA VAL A 214 -29.59 -16.75 10.85
C VAL A 214 -30.90 -16.44 10.11
N ASN A 215 -32.05 -16.41 10.79
CA ASN A 215 -33.32 -16.10 10.11
C ASN A 215 -33.36 -14.64 9.66
N HIS A 216 -32.88 -13.73 10.50
CA HIS A 216 -32.76 -12.32 10.14
C HIS A 216 -31.79 -12.10 8.96
N LEU A 217 -30.67 -12.84 8.91
CA LEU A 217 -29.77 -12.80 7.76
C LEU A 217 -30.50 -13.24 6.48
N LEU A 218 -31.21 -14.38 6.52
CA LEU A 218 -31.98 -14.87 5.38
C LEU A 218 -33.05 -13.87 4.94
N ASP A 219 -33.77 -13.25 5.88
CA ASP A 219 -34.77 -12.22 5.58
C ASP A 219 -34.12 -10.97 4.95
N THR A 220 -32.93 -10.59 5.42
CA THR A 220 -32.12 -9.48 4.86
C THR A 220 -31.67 -9.79 3.43
N GLY A 221 -31.12 -10.99 3.20
CA GLY A 221 -30.71 -11.45 1.88
C GLY A 221 -31.89 -11.58 0.89
N LEU A 222 -33.05 -12.06 1.35
CA LEU A 222 -34.27 -12.10 0.54
C LEU A 222 -34.76 -10.70 0.14
N SER A 223 -34.46 -9.67 0.95
CA SER A 223 -34.92 -8.30 0.68
C SER A 223 -34.22 -7.61 -0.51
N VAL A 224 -33.07 -8.14 -0.95
CA VAL A 224 -32.26 -7.56 -2.04
C VAL A 224 -32.43 -8.27 -3.39
N ILE A 225 -33.23 -9.34 -3.44
CA ILE A 225 -33.50 -10.11 -4.67
C ILE A 225 -34.98 -10.05 -5.07
N PRO A 226 -35.36 -10.43 -6.30
CA PRO A 226 -36.76 -10.50 -6.70
C PRO A 226 -37.54 -11.51 -5.84
N PRO A 227 -38.72 -11.16 -5.28
CA PRO A 227 -39.46 -12.03 -4.34
C PRO A 227 -40.02 -13.30 -4.99
N ASN A 228 -40.13 -13.34 -6.32
CA ASN A 228 -40.62 -14.49 -7.08
C ASN A 228 -39.50 -15.27 -7.78
N SER A 229 -38.23 -15.04 -7.42
CA SER A 229 -37.10 -15.79 -7.98
C SER A 229 -37.12 -17.26 -7.53
N ALA A 230 -36.45 -18.13 -8.27
CA ALA A 230 -36.32 -19.54 -7.90
C ALA A 230 -35.53 -19.69 -6.59
N ILE A 231 -34.51 -18.86 -6.37
CA ILE A 231 -33.75 -18.81 -5.12
C ILE A 231 -34.66 -18.49 -3.92
N ALA A 232 -35.56 -17.51 -4.04
CA ALA A 232 -36.50 -17.19 -2.96
C ALA A 232 -37.45 -18.36 -2.63
N GLY A 233 -37.94 -19.06 -3.66
CA GLY A 233 -38.76 -20.27 -3.50
C GLY A 233 -38.00 -21.42 -2.84
N LEU A 234 -36.75 -21.64 -3.23
CA LEU A 234 -35.88 -22.67 -2.62
C LEU A 234 -35.64 -22.39 -1.14
N ILE A 235 -35.37 -21.14 -0.75
CA ILE A 235 -35.17 -20.78 0.67
C ILE A 235 -36.45 -21.00 1.48
N ALA A 236 -37.61 -20.66 0.91
CA ALA A 236 -38.89 -20.91 1.58
C ALA A 236 -39.14 -22.40 1.84
N ASP A 237 -38.87 -23.27 0.86
CA ASP A 237 -38.95 -24.72 1.03
C ASP A 237 -37.96 -25.22 2.09
N VAL A 238 -36.69 -24.80 2.04
CA VAL A 238 -35.66 -25.26 2.98
C VAL A 238 -35.98 -24.81 4.41
N ARG A 239 -36.47 -23.58 4.62
CA ARG A 239 -36.93 -23.13 5.96
C ARG A 239 -38.11 -23.95 6.46
N GLN A 240 -39.06 -24.27 5.58
CA GLN A 240 -40.21 -25.11 5.93
C GLN A 240 -39.75 -26.53 6.31
N TRP A 241 -38.89 -27.15 5.50
CA TRP A 241 -38.37 -28.50 5.75
C TRP A 241 -37.51 -28.54 7.01
N HIS A 242 -36.64 -27.55 7.22
CA HIS A 242 -35.88 -27.41 8.46
C HIS A 242 -36.80 -27.44 9.70
N SER A 243 -37.88 -26.66 9.66
CA SER A 243 -38.86 -26.61 10.75
C SER A 243 -39.62 -27.92 10.97
N SER A 244 -39.82 -28.74 9.93
CA SER A 244 -40.61 -29.98 10.02
C SER A 244 -39.76 -31.23 10.24
N ASP A 245 -38.56 -31.30 9.67
CA ASP A 245 -37.77 -32.52 9.58
C ASP A 245 -36.90 -32.74 10.82
N GLY A 246 -36.37 -31.66 11.41
CA GLY A 246 -35.48 -31.70 12.58
C GLY A 246 -34.17 -32.49 12.35
N ASP A 247 -33.85 -32.82 11.10
CA ASP A 247 -32.74 -33.67 10.67
C ASP A 247 -32.23 -33.17 9.32
N TRP A 248 -30.97 -32.73 9.28
CA TRP A 248 -30.37 -32.16 8.08
C TRP A 248 -30.22 -33.19 6.96
N LEU A 249 -30.09 -34.48 7.25
CA LEU A 249 -30.00 -35.52 6.21
C LEU A 249 -31.32 -35.67 5.45
N LYS A 250 -32.46 -35.55 6.15
CA LYS A 250 -33.78 -35.55 5.51
C LYS A 250 -33.98 -34.32 4.64
N THR A 251 -33.61 -33.15 5.15
CA THR A 251 -33.69 -31.89 4.39
C THR A 251 -32.78 -31.95 3.16
N ARG A 252 -31.56 -32.48 3.28
CA ARG A 252 -30.62 -32.71 2.17
C ARG A 252 -31.25 -33.60 1.10
N GLN A 253 -31.87 -34.71 1.50
CA GLN A 253 -32.53 -35.61 0.54
C GLN A 253 -33.66 -34.90 -0.20
N ARG A 254 -34.46 -34.05 0.46
CA ARG A 254 -35.49 -33.25 -0.22
C ARG A 254 -34.90 -32.24 -1.20
N ILE A 255 -33.77 -31.63 -0.86
CA ILE A 255 -33.03 -30.75 -1.78
C ILE A 255 -32.56 -31.55 -3.00
N GLU A 256 -31.99 -32.74 -2.80
CA GLU A 256 -31.60 -33.64 -3.90
C GLU A 256 -32.81 -34.03 -4.77
N ASP A 257 -33.92 -34.42 -4.16
CA ASP A 257 -35.13 -34.87 -4.86
C ASP A 257 -35.80 -33.76 -5.69
N LYS A 258 -35.81 -32.52 -5.19
CA LYS A 258 -36.50 -31.38 -5.83
C LYS A 258 -35.58 -30.50 -6.67
N TYR A 259 -34.33 -30.32 -6.23
CA TYR A 259 -33.40 -29.33 -6.74
C TYR A 259 -32.03 -29.90 -7.18
N GLY A 260 -31.81 -31.22 -7.10
CA GLY A 260 -30.53 -31.85 -7.44
C GLY A 260 -30.00 -31.55 -8.85
N TYR A 261 -28.74 -31.91 -9.10
CA TYR A 261 -28.09 -31.74 -10.41
C TYR A 261 -28.80 -32.44 -11.57
N ASP A 262 -29.64 -33.44 -11.30
CA ASP A 262 -30.47 -34.08 -12.34
C ASP A 262 -31.67 -33.22 -12.76
N LYS A 263 -31.99 -32.15 -12.01
CA LYS A 263 -33.11 -31.22 -12.29
C LYS A 263 -32.71 -29.97 -13.04
N TYR A 264 -31.42 -29.60 -13.00
CA TYR A 264 -30.89 -28.39 -13.62
C TYR A 264 -29.75 -28.72 -14.59
N CYS A 265 -29.77 -28.12 -15.77
CA CYS A 265 -28.72 -28.33 -16.76
C CYS A 265 -27.42 -27.59 -16.39
N GLY A 266 -26.30 -28.08 -16.91
CA GLY A 266 -24.97 -27.52 -16.66
C GLY A 266 -24.07 -28.48 -15.91
N VAL A 267 -22.90 -28.00 -15.50
CA VAL A 267 -21.89 -28.79 -14.78
C VAL A 267 -22.04 -28.58 -13.26
N CYS A 268 -22.28 -27.34 -12.84
CA CYS A 268 -22.43 -26.94 -11.45
C CYS A 268 -23.46 -25.80 -11.34
N HIS A 269 -24.75 -26.15 -11.33
CA HIS A 269 -25.83 -25.15 -11.29
C HIS A 269 -26.00 -24.56 -9.87
N VAL A 270 -26.34 -23.27 -9.77
CA VAL A 270 -26.42 -22.56 -8.48
C VAL A 270 -27.47 -23.14 -7.51
N MET A 271 -28.61 -23.57 -8.03
CA MET A 271 -29.79 -23.97 -7.23
C MET A 271 -29.51 -25.07 -6.18
N PRO A 272 -29.06 -26.29 -6.53
CA PRO A 272 -28.79 -27.34 -5.55
C PRO A 272 -27.76 -26.94 -4.49
N ASN A 273 -26.68 -26.28 -4.92
CA ASN A 273 -25.60 -25.82 -4.04
C ASN A 273 -26.06 -24.76 -3.05
N HIS A 274 -26.78 -23.73 -3.54
CA HIS A 274 -27.36 -22.71 -2.67
C HIS A 274 -28.33 -23.32 -1.64
N GLY A 275 -29.08 -24.35 -2.04
CA GLY A 275 -29.97 -25.12 -1.16
C GLY A 275 -29.23 -25.78 0.01
N VAL A 276 -28.14 -26.51 -0.26
CA VAL A 276 -27.37 -27.16 0.81
C VAL A 276 -26.62 -26.16 1.69
N MET A 277 -26.20 -25.01 1.16
CA MET A 277 -25.60 -23.94 1.96
C MET A 277 -26.59 -23.31 2.94
N VAL A 278 -27.79 -22.95 2.46
CA VAL A 278 -28.86 -22.40 3.33
C VAL A 278 -29.26 -23.42 4.39
N MET A 279 -29.37 -24.70 4.02
CA MET A 279 -29.63 -25.78 4.97
C MET A 279 -28.52 -25.91 6.02
N ALA A 280 -27.26 -25.94 5.60
CA ALA A 280 -26.12 -26.05 6.52
C ALA A 280 -26.06 -24.87 7.49
N LEU A 281 -26.42 -23.66 7.04
CA LEU A 281 -26.52 -22.50 7.90
C LEU A 281 -27.66 -22.62 8.92
N LEU A 282 -28.84 -23.11 8.52
CA LEU A 282 -29.97 -23.29 9.44
C LEU A 282 -29.69 -24.32 10.54
N TYR A 283 -29.06 -25.44 10.19
CA TYR A 283 -28.75 -26.51 11.16
C TYR A 283 -27.45 -26.27 11.93
N GLY A 284 -26.41 -25.74 11.28
CA GLY A 284 -25.06 -25.63 11.82
C GLY A 284 -24.55 -24.21 12.08
N GLY A 285 -25.25 -23.16 11.66
CA GLY A 285 -24.74 -21.77 11.70
C GLY A 285 -24.40 -21.22 13.08
N HIS A 286 -24.80 -21.90 14.16
CA HIS A 286 -24.44 -21.56 15.53
C HIS A 286 -23.07 -22.11 15.96
N ASN A 287 -22.44 -22.99 15.16
CA ASN A 287 -21.14 -23.60 15.46
C ASN A 287 -20.36 -23.89 14.17
N PHE A 288 -19.13 -23.35 14.06
CA PHE A 288 -18.31 -23.51 12.85
C PHE A 288 -17.99 -24.98 12.52
N THR A 289 -17.65 -25.79 13.54
CA THR A 289 -17.32 -27.20 13.34
C THR A 289 -18.52 -28.00 12.83
N GLU A 290 -19.71 -27.73 13.37
CA GLU A 290 -20.96 -28.35 12.91
C GLU A 290 -21.33 -27.89 11.50
N ALA A 291 -21.20 -26.59 11.19
CA ALA A 291 -21.44 -26.07 9.86
C ALA A 291 -20.50 -26.73 8.82
N MET A 292 -19.20 -26.81 9.11
CA MET A 292 -18.21 -27.48 8.26
C MET A 292 -18.50 -28.96 8.10
N HIS A 293 -18.92 -29.63 9.18
CA HIS A 293 -19.32 -31.02 9.12
C HIS A 293 -20.49 -31.25 8.15
N ILE A 294 -21.58 -30.50 8.33
CA ILE A 294 -22.80 -30.66 7.53
C ILE A 294 -22.52 -30.36 6.06
N ILE A 295 -21.92 -29.19 5.76
CA ILE A 295 -21.77 -28.74 4.37
C ILE A 295 -20.82 -29.63 3.56
N ASN A 296 -19.69 -30.05 4.15
CA ASN A 296 -18.76 -30.96 3.46
C ASN A 296 -19.34 -32.36 3.28
N THR A 297 -20.15 -32.83 4.24
CA THR A 297 -20.78 -34.15 4.13
C THR A 297 -21.92 -34.16 3.10
N CYS A 298 -22.44 -33.00 2.67
CA CYS A 298 -23.50 -32.94 1.65
C CYS A 298 -23.06 -33.37 0.24
N GLY A 299 -21.77 -33.24 -0.09
CA GLY A 299 -21.23 -33.49 -1.43
C GLY A 299 -21.50 -32.37 -2.43
N TRP A 300 -21.36 -32.68 -3.72
CA TRP A 300 -21.38 -31.76 -4.86
C TRP A 300 -20.17 -30.81 -4.87
N ASP A 301 -20.37 -29.50 -4.97
CA ASP A 301 -19.30 -28.51 -5.11
C ASP A 301 -18.73 -28.13 -3.73
N THR A 302 -17.95 -29.05 -3.13
CA THR A 302 -17.70 -29.04 -1.69
C THR A 302 -16.76 -27.94 -1.23
N ASP A 303 -15.76 -27.53 -2.00
CA ASP A 303 -14.90 -26.38 -1.70
C ASP A 303 -15.68 -25.07 -1.67
N CYS A 304 -16.45 -24.76 -2.70
CA CYS A 304 -17.09 -23.44 -2.78
C CYS A 304 -18.21 -23.32 -1.74
N ASN A 305 -19.04 -24.36 -1.61
CA ASN A 305 -20.13 -24.42 -0.64
C ASN A 305 -19.58 -24.26 0.78
N SER A 306 -18.52 -25.00 1.10
CA SER A 306 -17.87 -24.92 2.41
C SER A 306 -17.15 -23.59 2.62
N GLY A 307 -16.55 -23.04 1.57
CA GLY A 307 -15.88 -21.74 1.59
C GLY A 307 -16.83 -20.61 1.94
N ASN A 308 -17.96 -20.49 1.24
CA ASN A 308 -18.95 -19.44 1.49
C ASN A 308 -19.65 -19.64 2.87
N VAL A 309 -20.03 -20.87 3.23
CA VAL A 309 -20.60 -21.16 4.57
C VAL A 309 -19.58 -20.88 5.68
N GLY A 310 -18.32 -21.25 5.45
CA GLY A 310 -17.22 -21.00 6.38
C GLY A 310 -16.97 -19.52 6.58
N CYS A 311 -16.96 -18.73 5.50
CA CYS A 311 -16.83 -17.28 5.59
C CYS A 311 -17.94 -16.66 6.44
N LEU A 312 -19.20 -16.91 6.08
CA LEU A 312 -20.37 -16.36 6.78
C LEU A 312 -20.40 -16.77 8.26
N VAL A 313 -20.19 -18.05 8.58
CA VAL A 313 -20.22 -18.52 9.98
C VAL A 313 -19.06 -17.94 10.79
N ALA A 314 -17.88 -17.76 10.18
CA ALA A 314 -16.78 -17.10 10.86
C ALA A 314 -17.04 -15.59 11.07
N LEU A 315 -17.69 -14.90 10.12
CA LEU A 315 -18.12 -13.51 10.29
C LEU A 315 -19.13 -13.34 11.43
N LEU A 316 -20.05 -14.30 11.59
CA LEU A 316 -21.05 -14.29 12.66
C LEU A 316 -20.43 -14.40 14.06
N HIS A 317 -19.41 -15.23 14.21
CA HIS A 317 -18.85 -15.55 15.52
C HIS A 317 -17.50 -14.89 15.81
N GLY A 318 -16.89 -14.23 14.82
CA GLY A 318 -15.53 -13.70 14.93
C GLY A 318 -14.52 -14.82 15.21
N MET A 319 -13.45 -14.51 15.92
CA MET A 319 -12.41 -15.51 16.23
C MET A 319 -12.89 -16.65 17.12
N ALA A 320 -13.97 -16.46 17.88
CA ALA A 320 -14.60 -17.51 18.69
C ALA A 320 -15.15 -18.67 17.82
N ALA A 321 -15.33 -18.47 16.51
CA ALA A 321 -15.70 -19.53 15.57
C ALA A 321 -14.74 -20.73 15.62
N PHE A 322 -13.46 -20.48 15.92
CA PHE A 322 -12.40 -21.49 15.88
C PHE A 322 -12.03 -22.02 17.27
N GLU A 323 -12.82 -21.71 18.29
CA GLU A 323 -12.65 -22.28 19.63
C GLU A 323 -13.33 -23.65 19.69
N GLY A 324 -12.61 -24.65 20.21
CA GLY A 324 -13.12 -26.02 20.32
C GLY A 324 -12.01 -27.06 20.29
N ASN A 325 -12.41 -28.32 20.14
CA ASN A 325 -11.49 -29.46 20.16
C ASN A 325 -10.82 -29.73 18.81
N THR A 326 -11.34 -29.18 17.72
CA THR A 326 -10.80 -29.38 16.37
C THR A 326 -9.88 -28.22 15.99
N ASP A 327 -8.63 -28.54 15.66
CA ASP A 327 -7.67 -27.55 15.18
C ASP A 327 -7.84 -27.28 13.68
N TRP A 328 -8.70 -26.32 13.36
CA TRP A 328 -8.92 -25.89 11.98
C TRP A 328 -7.83 -24.98 11.43
N ARG A 329 -7.10 -24.27 12.31
CA ARG A 329 -6.18 -23.18 11.92
C ARG A 329 -4.73 -23.64 11.81
N GLY A 330 -4.28 -24.54 12.69
CA GLY A 330 -2.91 -25.03 12.73
C GLY A 330 -2.41 -25.60 11.40
N PRO A 331 -3.18 -26.44 10.68
CA PRO A 331 -2.74 -26.99 9.38
C PRO A 331 -2.50 -25.93 8.29
N LEU A 332 -3.26 -24.82 8.32
CA LEU A 332 -3.07 -23.70 7.39
C LEU A 332 -1.91 -22.82 7.83
N ALA A 333 -1.81 -22.54 9.14
CA ALA A 333 -0.90 -21.55 9.72
C ALA A 333 -1.01 -20.18 9.01
N ASP A 334 -2.24 -19.75 8.72
CA ASP A 334 -2.60 -18.56 7.93
C ASP A 334 -2.17 -18.55 6.47
N ARG A 335 -1.55 -19.61 5.92
CA ARG A 335 -1.08 -19.59 4.52
C ARG A 335 -2.25 -19.57 3.55
N ALA A 336 -2.11 -18.76 2.51
CA ALA A 336 -3.04 -18.69 1.39
C ALA A 336 -2.28 -18.53 0.07
N LEU A 337 -2.83 -19.10 -1.01
CA LEU A 337 -2.30 -18.97 -2.36
C LEU A 337 -3.33 -18.31 -3.28
N ILE A 338 -2.97 -17.17 -3.88
CA ILE A 338 -3.81 -16.39 -4.80
C ILE A 338 -3.10 -16.32 -6.16
N SER A 339 -3.33 -17.30 -7.03
CA SER A 339 -2.62 -17.33 -8.31
C SER A 339 -3.22 -16.29 -9.27
N SER A 340 -2.45 -15.27 -9.66
CA SER A 340 -2.88 -14.20 -10.57
C SER A 340 -1.68 -13.57 -11.31
N ALA A 341 -1.93 -12.51 -12.09
CA ALA A 341 -0.87 -11.70 -12.69
C ALA A 341 -0.07 -10.86 -11.67
N ASP A 342 -0.59 -10.67 -10.45
CA ASP A 342 0.13 -10.01 -9.35
C ASP A 342 0.97 -11.02 -8.56
N GLY A 343 2.15 -11.34 -9.12
CA GLY A 343 3.05 -12.33 -8.54
C GLY A 343 3.51 -12.01 -7.11
N GLY A 344 3.50 -10.74 -6.72
CA GLY A 344 3.90 -10.30 -5.37
C GLY A 344 2.82 -10.49 -4.31
N PHE A 345 1.60 -10.88 -4.69
CA PHE A 345 0.51 -11.18 -3.76
C PHE A 345 0.11 -12.66 -3.76
N SER A 346 0.74 -13.48 -4.62
CA SER A 346 0.31 -14.86 -4.83
C SER A 346 0.61 -15.82 -3.69
N ILE A 347 1.67 -15.55 -2.91
CA ILE A 347 2.00 -16.29 -1.69
C ILE A 347 1.79 -15.31 -0.55
N THR A 348 0.72 -15.50 0.20
CA THR A 348 0.25 -14.51 1.16
C THR A 348 -0.30 -15.18 2.42
N THR A 349 -0.84 -14.38 3.33
CA THR A 349 -1.43 -14.85 4.57
C THR A 349 -2.85 -14.32 4.74
N ALA A 350 -3.68 -15.07 5.46
CA ALA A 350 -5.03 -14.64 5.85
C ALA A 350 -5.00 -13.25 6.52
N ALA A 351 -3.98 -12.98 7.33
CA ALA A 351 -3.78 -11.68 7.97
C ALA A 351 -3.52 -10.54 6.97
N SER A 352 -2.73 -10.80 5.92
CA SER A 352 -2.43 -9.80 4.89
C SER A 352 -3.67 -9.52 4.02
N ILE A 353 -4.38 -10.58 3.63
CA ILE A 353 -5.66 -10.47 2.90
C ILE A 353 -6.67 -9.66 3.72
N ALA A 354 -6.80 -9.95 5.02
CA ALA A 354 -7.75 -9.26 5.88
C ALA A 354 -7.44 -7.76 6.02
N LEU A 355 -6.16 -7.39 6.16
CA LEU A 355 -5.74 -5.98 6.18
C LEU A 355 -6.06 -5.27 4.86
N GLU A 356 -5.82 -5.91 3.72
CA GLU A 356 -6.12 -5.34 2.40
C GLU A 356 -7.63 -5.14 2.22
N VAL A 357 -8.43 -6.17 2.46
CA VAL A 357 -9.91 -6.10 2.34
C VAL A 357 -10.49 -5.07 3.31
N ALA A 358 -10.06 -5.05 4.57
CA ALA A 358 -10.52 -4.05 5.54
C ALA A 358 -10.13 -2.63 5.12
N ASN A 359 -8.94 -2.43 4.55
CA ASN A 359 -8.51 -1.12 4.06
C ASN A 359 -9.30 -0.67 2.82
N ILE A 360 -9.66 -1.58 1.92
CA ILE A 360 -10.59 -1.29 0.81
C ILE A 360 -11.94 -0.84 1.38
N GLY A 361 -12.52 -1.58 2.33
CA GLY A 361 -13.80 -1.22 2.95
C GLY A 361 -13.77 0.12 3.69
N ARG A 362 -12.68 0.41 4.42
CA ARG A 362 -12.45 1.72 5.05
C ARG A 362 -12.40 2.85 4.03
N ARG A 363 -11.68 2.67 2.92
CA ARG A 363 -11.61 3.66 1.84
C ARG A 363 -12.98 3.93 1.22
N ILE A 364 -13.77 2.90 0.96
CA ILE A 364 -15.15 3.03 0.46
C ILE A 364 -16.04 3.77 1.46
N ALA A 365 -15.85 3.54 2.77
CA ALA A 365 -16.55 4.26 3.83
C ALA A 365 -16.07 5.72 4.02
N GLY A 366 -15.10 6.20 3.23
CA GLY A 366 -14.51 7.53 3.36
C GLY A 366 -13.57 7.68 4.56
N LEU A 367 -13.03 6.56 5.07
CA LEU A 367 -12.11 6.52 6.20
C LEU A 367 -10.67 6.27 5.73
N GLN A 368 -9.72 6.66 6.58
CA GLN A 368 -8.30 6.33 6.36
C GLN A 368 -8.06 4.83 6.54
N PRO A 369 -7.05 4.25 5.86
CA PRO A 369 -6.65 2.88 6.09
C PRO A 369 -6.18 2.73 7.54
N LEU A 370 -6.13 1.49 8.00
CA LEU A 370 -5.54 1.16 9.28
C LEU A 370 -4.06 1.54 9.31
N GLU A 371 -3.58 1.95 10.48
CA GLU A 371 -2.15 2.13 10.70
C GLU A 371 -1.41 0.80 10.42
N ALA A 372 -0.26 0.89 9.75
CA ALA A 372 0.52 -0.29 9.41
C ALA A 372 1.04 -0.97 10.70
N PRO A 373 0.69 -2.25 10.94
CA PRO A 373 1.03 -2.91 12.20
C PRO A 373 2.54 -3.02 12.37
N LYS A 374 3.01 -2.70 13.57
CA LYS A 374 4.43 -2.78 13.97
C LYS A 374 5.39 -2.08 12.97
N GLY A 375 5.00 -0.92 12.48
CA GLY A 375 5.82 -0.11 11.57
C GLY A 375 5.88 -0.67 10.14
N GLY A 376 4.86 -1.41 9.71
CA GLY A 376 4.79 -2.00 8.37
C GLY A 376 5.60 -3.28 8.20
N ALA A 377 5.83 -4.03 9.27
CA ALA A 377 6.47 -5.34 9.17
C ALA A 377 5.59 -6.31 8.37
N GLN A 378 6.21 -7.09 7.47
CA GLN A 378 5.52 -8.13 6.70
C GLN A 378 4.84 -9.15 7.62
N PHE A 379 5.54 -9.54 8.68
CA PHE A 379 5.07 -10.46 9.71
C PHE A 379 5.09 -9.74 11.06
N HIS A 380 3.91 -9.44 11.58
CA HIS A 380 3.66 -8.59 12.75
C HIS A 380 2.84 -9.30 13.84
N PHE A 381 2.14 -10.39 13.51
CA PHE A 381 1.36 -11.24 14.40
C PHE A 381 0.31 -10.49 15.21
N THR A 382 -0.26 -9.39 14.71
CA THR A 382 -1.19 -8.55 15.49
C THR A 382 -2.62 -9.07 15.54
N LEU A 383 -2.99 -10.01 14.66
CA LEU A 383 -4.33 -10.59 14.63
C LEU A 383 -4.40 -11.83 15.53
N PRO A 384 -5.51 -12.07 16.25
CA PRO A 384 -5.60 -13.15 17.22
C PRO A 384 -5.32 -14.54 16.62
N GLY A 385 -4.44 -15.29 17.26
CA GLY A 385 -4.03 -16.63 16.86
C GLY A 385 -3.24 -16.70 15.55
N SER A 386 -2.84 -15.57 14.97
CA SER A 386 -2.13 -15.52 13.68
C SER A 386 -0.70 -16.03 13.77
N LEU A 387 -0.32 -16.91 12.83
CA LEU A 387 1.03 -17.44 12.66
C LEU A 387 1.71 -16.91 11.38
N GLN A 388 0.96 -16.26 10.49
CA GLN A 388 1.43 -15.64 9.25
C GLN A 388 2.41 -16.51 8.42
N GLY A 389 2.06 -17.78 8.28
CA GLY A 389 2.78 -18.75 7.47
C GLY A 389 3.97 -19.42 8.14
N PHE A 390 4.29 -19.05 9.39
CA PHE A 390 5.40 -19.68 10.10
C PHE A 390 5.07 -21.12 10.45
N VAL A 391 6.00 -22.01 10.09
CA VAL A 391 6.07 -23.41 10.51
C VAL A 391 7.42 -23.65 11.15
N ALA A 392 7.50 -24.59 12.09
CA ALA A 392 8.74 -24.91 12.77
C ALA A 392 9.16 -26.38 12.60
N ASP A 393 10.47 -26.59 12.51
CA ASP A 393 11.11 -27.89 12.65
C ASP A 393 11.83 -27.94 14.00
N GLY A 394 11.43 -28.88 14.86
CA GLY A 394 11.98 -29.04 16.22
C GLY A 394 11.43 -28.07 17.29
N ALA A 395 10.35 -27.33 17.00
CA ALA A 395 9.70 -26.46 18.00
C ALA A 395 8.18 -26.39 17.80
N ILE A 396 7.48 -25.94 18.85
CA ILE A 396 6.04 -25.65 18.82
C ILE A 396 5.86 -24.14 18.63
N LEU A 397 5.03 -23.75 17.67
CA LEU A 397 4.66 -22.36 17.44
C LEU A 397 3.31 -22.04 18.08
N ALA A 398 3.21 -20.87 18.68
CA ALA A 398 1.96 -20.31 19.16
C ALA A 398 2.04 -18.78 19.14
N GLN A 399 0.90 -18.10 19.20
CA GLN A 399 0.90 -16.69 19.52
C GLN A 399 0.89 -16.51 21.04
N GLU A 400 1.71 -15.59 21.55
CA GLU A 400 1.70 -15.20 22.96
C GLU A 400 1.61 -13.68 23.09
N TYR A 401 1.18 -13.22 24.26
CA TYR A 401 0.98 -11.81 24.57
C TYR A 401 1.84 -11.42 25.76
N ASN A 402 2.43 -10.22 25.73
CA ASN A 402 3.03 -9.67 26.95
C ASN A 402 1.96 -9.06 27.88
N GLU A 403 2.39 -8.53 29.02
CA GLU A 403 1.52 -7.89 30.01
C GLU A 403 0.72 -6.68 29.49
N LEU A 404 1.19 -6.06 28.39
CA LEU A 404 0.53 -4.93 27.71
C LEU A 404 -0.31 -5.39 26.51
N ALA A 405 -0.65 -6.67 26.42
CA ALA A 405 -1.39 -7.29 25.32
C ALA A 405 -0.74 -7.11 23.94
N ARG A 406 0.59 -6.89 23.88
CA ARG A 406 1.34 -6.90 22.62
C ARG A 406 1.54 -8.36 22.18
N PRO A 407 1.15 -8.75 20.97
CA PRO A 407 1.26 -10.13 20.51
C PRO A 407 2.63 -10.43 19.89
N TYR A 408 3.06 -11.69 19.97
CA TYR A 408 4.33 -12.22 19.46
C TYR A 408 4.10 -13.61 18.87
N LEU A 409 4.95 -14.01 17.93
CA LEU A 409 5.11 -15.43 17.61
C LEU A 409 6.07 -16.07 18.63
N ALA A 410 5.54 -16.97 19.46
CA ALA A 410 6.31 -17.76 20.40
C ALA A 410 6.82 -19.05 19.75
N ILE A 411 8.14 -19.23 19.80
CA ILE A 411 8.85 -20.41 19.34
C ILE A 411 9.31 -21.19 20.57
N LYS A 412 8.61 -22.27 20.89
CA LYS A 412 8.84 -23.08 22.09
C LYS A 412 9.76 -24.25 21.76
N CYS A 413 10.97 -24.21 22.31
CA CYS A 413 11.99 -25.23 22.13
C CYS A 413 12.03 -26.16 23.35
N GLN A 414 12.22 -27.45 23.09
CA GLN A 414 12.35 -28.48 24.13
C GLN A 414 13.66 -29.26 23.94
N ASP A 415 14.50 -29.28 24.98
CA ASP A 415 15.79 -30.01 25.05
C ASP A 415 16.72 -29.80 23.84
N LEU A 416 16.83 -28.57 23.32
CA LEU A 416 17.74 -28.26 22.20
C LEU A 416 19.20 -28.34 22.67
N LYS A 417 20.01 -29.23 22.09
CA LYS A 417 21.40 -29.45 22.51
C LYS A 417 22.39 -28.64 21.67
N PRO A 418 23.57 -28.26 22.20
CA PRO A 418 24.57 -27.51 21.43
C PRO A 418 25.09 -28.24 20.18
N SER A 419 25.00 -29.57 20.14
CA SER A 419 25.38 -30.40 18.99
C SER A 419 24.28 -30.59 17.96
N ASP A 420 23.05 -30.18 18.28
CA ASP A 420 21.90 -30.43 17.42
C ASP A 420 21.91 -29.48 16.22
N HIS A 421 21.16 -29.87 15.19
CA HIS A 421 20.81 -28.93 14.13
C HIS A 421 19.97 -27.79 14.72
N ASN A 422 20.06 -26.60 14.12
CA ASN A 422 19.25 -25.48 14.56
C ASN A 422 17.76 -25.84 14.48
N VAL A 423 17.00 -25.48 15.51
CA VAL A 423 15.55 -25.32 15.38
C VAL A 423 15.31 -24.20 14.38
N GLU A 424 14.40 -24.41 13.45
CA GLU A 424 14.06 -23.42 12.42
C GLU A 424 12.58 -23.06 12.52
N ALA A 425 12.27 -21.76 12.59
CA ALA A 425 10.90 -21.24 12.49
C ALA A 425 10.85 -20.33 11.25
N LEU A 426 10.23 -20.81 10.18
CA LEU A 426 10.32 -20.21 8.85
C LEU A 426 8.93 -20.04 8.22
N THR A 427 8.78 -19.00 7.42
CA THR A 427 7.61 -18.76 6.57
C THR A 427 8.03 -18.67 5.11
N GLN A 428 7.16 -19.11 4.19
CA GLN A 428 7.45 -19.08 2.76
C GLN A 428 7.36 -17.66 2.21
N VAL A 429 8.36 -17.26 1.44
CA VAL A 429 8.36 -16.02 0.64
C VAL A 429 8.47 -16.32 -0.86
N PHE A 430 8.59 -17.60 -1.21
CA PHE A 430 8.40 -18.14 -2.54
C PHE A 430 7.99 -19.61 -2.44
N THR A 431 7.47 -20.18 -3.53
CA THR A 431 6.85 -21.50 -3.52
C THR A 431 7.84 -22.60 -3.16
N GLY A 432 7.37 -23.58 -2.37
CA GLY A 432 8.07 -24.83 -2.12
C GLY A 432 7.89 -25.86 -3.24
N ARG A 433 8.46 -27.06 -3.07
CA ARG A 433 8.36 -28.17 -4.05
C ARG A 433 7.00 -28.86 -4.06
N ASP A 434 6.19 -28.62 -3.05
CA ASP A 434 4.79 -29.03 -2.92
C ASP A 434 3.92 -28.55 -4.09
N VAL A 435 4.27 -27.44 -4.74
CA VAL A 435 3.61 -26.98 -5.98
C VAL A 435 3.65 -28.01 -7.11
N LEU A 436 4.64 -28.92 -7.11
CA LEU A 436 4.73 -29.99 -8.12
C LEU A 436 3.69 -31.09 -7.90
N LYS A 437 3.06 -31.12 -6.72
CA LYS A 437 1.97 -32.04 -6.36
C LYS A 437 0.59 -31.39 -6.57
N MET A 438 0.52 -30.11 -6.94
CA MET A 438 -0.75 -29.44 -7.23
C MET A 438 -1.24 -29.85 -8.62
N HIS A 439 -2.51 -30.28 -8.70
CA HIS A 439 -3.11 -30.83 -9.92
C HIS A 439 -4.14 -29.90 -10.58
N SER A 440 -4.50 -28.79 -9.93
CA SER A 440 -5.51 -27.83 -10.39
C SER A 440 -4.88 -26.71 -11.21
N TYR A 441 -4.56 -25.59 -10.57
CA TYR A 441 -4.11 -24.36 -11.20
C TYR A 441 -2.59 -24.19 -11.01
N PRO A 442 -1.83 -23.84 -12.07
CA PRO A 442 -0.47 -23.38 -11.88
C PRO A 442 -0.39 -22.18 -10.93
N LEU A 443 0.52 -22.23 -9.96
CA LEU A 443 0.87 -21.07 -9.15
C LEU A 443 1.77 -20.12 -9.96
N MET A 444 1.24 -18.94 -10.27
CA MET A 444 1.99 -17.81 -10.83
C MET A 444 2.38 -16.89 -9.68
N ALA A 445 3.66 -16.85 -9.34
CA ALA A 445 4.18 -16.10 -8.21
C ALA A 445 5.57 -15.53 -8.49
N SER A 446 5.89 -14.42 -7.82
CA SER A 446 7.24 -13.92 -7.68
C SER A 446 7.67 -14.01 -6.22
N PRO A 447 8.98 -14.14 -5.92
CA PRO A 447 9.46 -14.03 -4.55
C PRO A 447 9.03 -12.72 -3.90
N LEU A 448 8.87 -12.70 -2.58
CA LEU A 448 8.61 -11.46 -1.85
C LEU A 448 9.91 -10.77 -1.41
N LEU A 449 11.00 -11.54 -1.32
CA LEU A 449 12.28 -11.13 -0.76
C LEU A 449 13.42 -11.34 -1.76
N TYR A 450 14.29 -10.35 -1.89
CA TYR A 450 15.33 -10.30 -2.92
C TYR A 450 16.69 -9.85 -2.38
N PRO A 451 17.80 -10.21 -3.06
CA PRO A 451 19.11 -9.62 -2.79
C PRO A 451 19.11 -8.08 -2.89
N GLY A 452 19.95 -7.44 -2.08
CA GLY A 452 20.02 -5.99 -1.93
C GLY A 452 19.11 -5.41 -0.86
N GLN A 453 18.00 -6.09 -0.53
CA GLN A 453 17.10 -5.66 0.54
C GLN A 453 17.69 -5.96 1.93
N THR A 454 17.32 -5.14 2.92
CA THR A 454 17.71 -5.33 4.32
C THR A 454 16.58 -5.99 5.09
N LEU A 455 16.79 -7.26 5.46
CA LEU A 455 15.93 -8.03 6.34
C LEU A 455 16.14 -7.57 7.80
N GLN A 456 15.06 -7.44 8.55
CA GLN A 456 15.06 -7.06 9.96
C GLN A 456 14.09 -7.93 10.76
N ALA A 457 14.53 -8.41 11.93
CA ALA A 457 13.66 -9.07 12.90
C ALA A 457 13.91 -8.56 14.33
N THR A 458 12.84 -8.27 15.06
CA THR A 458 12.91 -7.94 16.49
C THR A 458 12.58 -9.18 17.31
N VAL A 459 13.53 -9.61 18.15
CA VAL A 459 13.45 -10.87 18.88
C VAL A 459 13.70 -10.64 20.37
N LEU A 460 12.98 -11.38 21.22
CA LEU A 460 13.05 -11.29 22.68
C LEU A 460 13.20 -12.70 23.29
N SER A 461 14.08 -12.83 24.28
CA SER A 461 14.16 -14.00 25.17
C SER A 461 13.49 -13.64 26.50
N PRO A 462 12.36 -14.26 26.88
CA PRO A 462 11.72 -14.03 28.16
C PRO A 462 12.65 -14.28 29.37
N GLU A 463 12.40 -13.58 30.47
CA GLU A 463 13.14 -13.76 31.74
C GLU A 463 12.95 -15.16 32.34
N THR A 464 11.87 -15.87 31.96
CA THR A 464 11.58 -17.25 32.40
C THR A 464 12.53 -18.29 31.80
N ASN A 465 13.31 -17.93 30.77
CA ASN A 465 14.30 -18.84 30.20
C ASN A 465 15.49 -19.02 31.16
N ALA A 466 15.95 -20.25 31.34
CA ALA A 466 17.05 -20.56 32.26
C ALA A 466 18.44 -20.31 31.66
N THR A 467 18.58 -20.45 30.34
CA THR A 467 19.86 -20.40 29.63
C THR A 467 19.80 -19.47 28.42
N GLU A 468 20.97 -19.03 27.97
CA GLU A 468 21.13 -18.24 26.76
C GLU A 468 20.89 -19.08 25.49
N VAL A 469 20.40 -18.42 24.44
CA VAL A 469 20.17 -19.06 23.14
C VAL A 469 20.93 -18.31 22.04
N GLN A 470 21.38 -19.02 21.03
CA GLN A 470 21.89 -18.44 19.80
C GLN A 470 20.74 -18.20 18.83
N VAL A 471 20.60 -16.99 18.30
CA VAL A 471 19.56 -16.62 17.33
C VAL A 471 20.20 -16.03 16.08
N ALA A 472 19.77 -16.48 14.90
CA ALA A 472 20.16 -15.91 13.61
C ALA A 472 18.96 -15.75 12.68
N LEU A 473 19.03 -14.77 11.78
CA LEU A 473 18.15 -14.72 10.61
C LEU A 473 18.52 -15.87 9.68
N ARG A 474 17.52 -16.61 9.21
CA ARG A 474 17.67 -17.76 8.32
C ARG A 474 16.93 -17.50 7.01
N LEU A 475 17.60 -17.83 5.90
CA LEU A 475 17.00 -17.99 4.58
C LEU A 475 17.15 -19.45 4.12
N LYS A 476 16.14 -19.96 3.41
CA LYS A 476 16.30 -21.13 2.53
C LYS A 476 16.25 -20.64 1.10
N VAL A 477 17.34 -20.83 0.37
CA VAL A 477 17.48 -20.38 -1.02
C VAL A 477 17.61 -21.59 -1.91
N TYR A 478 16.96 -21.59 -3.07
CA TYR A 478 17.19 -22.64 -4.05
C TYR A 478 18.65 -22.63 -4.52
N GLY A 479 19.23 -23.81 -4.68
CA GLY A 479 20.59 -24.00 -5.16
C GLY A 479 20.63 -24.97 -6.35
N PRO A 480 21.80 -25.56 -6.64
CA PRO A 480 21.94 -26.58 -7.66
C PRO A 480 20.89 -27.70 -7.51
N GLN A 481 20.30 -28.12 -8.64
CA GLN A 481 19.23 -29.14 -8.70
C GLN A 481 17.99 -28.80 -7.85
N ASP A 482 17.72 -27.50 -7.65
CA ASP A 482 16.61 -27.00 -6.83
C ASP A 482 16.63 -27.52 -5.38
N ARG A 483 17.81 -27.80 -4.83
CA ARG A 483 17.99 -28.12 -3.40
C ARG A 483 17.96 -26.85 -2.57
N LEU A 484 17.28 -26.87 -1.43
CA LEU A 484 17.27 -25.74 -0.50
C LEU A 484 18.58 -25.66 0.27
N LEU A 485 19.25 -24.52 0.18
CA LEU A 485 20.47 -24.19 0.90
C LEU A 485 20.14 -23.22 2.02
N ALA A 486 20.54 -23.57 3.24
CA ALA A 486 20.38 -22.70 4.40
C ALA A 486 21.46 -21.62 4.42
N LYS A 487 21.06 -20.36 4.57
CA LYS A 487 21.96 -19.18 4.69
C LYS A 487 21.58 -18.40 5.94
N ASN A 488 22.58 -17.98 6.71
CA ASN A 488 22.38 -17.20 7.93
C ASN A 488 23.19 -15.91 7.89
N ASN A 489 22.70 -14.91 8.63
CA ASN A 489 23.59 -13.87 9.13
C ASN A 489 24.49 -14.40 10.27
N GLN A 490 25.39 -13.57 10.77
CA GLN A 490 26.16 -13.92 11.96
C GLN A 490 25.20 -14.09 13.16
N PRO A 491 25.21 -15.25 13.84
CA PRO A 491 24.32 -15.47 14.97
C PRO A 491 24.67 -14.57 16.17
N VAL A 492 23.65 -14.21 16.95
CA VAL A 492 23.77 -13.42 18.18
C VAL A 492 23.38 -14.29 19.36
N ILE A 493 24.11 -14.17 20.47
CA ILE A 493 23.74 -14.80 21.75
C ILE A 493 22.75 -13.89 22.47
N LEU A 494 21.59 -14.43 22.81
CA LEU A 494 20.49 -13.71 23.46
C LEU A 494 20.29 -14.28 24.87
N SER A 495 20.65 -13.49 25.88
CA SER A 495 20.44 -13.84 27.29
C SER A 495 18.96 -13.68 27.70
N PRO A 496 18.48 -14.40 28.73
CA PRO A 496 17.14 -14.22 29.28
C PRO A 496 16.85 -12.75 29.65
N GLY A 497 15.63 -12.30 29.39
CA GLY A 497 15.18 -10.93 29.62
C GLY A 497 15.70 -9.88 28.63
N LYS A 498 16.46 -10.29 27.60
CA LYS A 498 17.03 -9.36 26.61
C LYS A 498 16.29 -9.44 25.28
N ASN A 499 16.16 -8.27 24.64
CA ASN A 499 15.74 -8.14 23.26
C ASN A 499 16.92 -7.79 22.36
N THR A 500 16.77 -8.06 21.06
CA THR A 500 17.72 -7.65 20.04
C THR A 500 17.01 -7.42 18.71
N VAL A 501 17.61 -6.60 17.85
CA VAL A 501 17.17 -6.40 16.47
C VAL A 501 18.23 -7.01 15.55
N LEU A 502 17.87 -8.10 14.89
CA LEU A 502 18.70 -8.72 13.87
C LEU A 502 18.52 -7.97 12.56
N LYS A 503 19.62 -7.60 11.90
CA LYS A 503 19.59 -6.98 10.57
C LYS A 503 20.53 -7.72 9.61
N TRP A 504 20.10 -7.88 8.37
CA TRP A 504 20.90 -8.52 7.33
C TRP A 504 20.55 -8.00 5.94
N THR A 505 21.51 -7.33 5.28
CA THR A 505 21.41 -7.04 3.85
C THR A 505 21.73 -8.28 3.04
N ILE A 506 20.78 -8.72 2.23
CA ILE A 506 20.85 -10.00 1.53
C ILE A 506 21.87 -9.90 0.37
N PRO A 507 22.85 -10.82 0.30
CA PRO A 507 23.87 -10.78 -0.75
C PRO A 507 23.33 -11.31 -2.08
N ASP A 508 23.83 -10.77 -3.20
CA ASP A 508 23.52 -11.22 -4.56
C ASP A 508 24.48 -12.31 -5.06
N ASN A 509 24.76 -13.32 -4.23
CA ASN A 509 25.64 -14.44 -4.60
C ASN A 509 24.88 -15.78 -4.69
N PHE A 510 23.59 -15.71 -4.99
CA PHE A 510 22.68 -16.86 -5.07
C PHE A 510 22.45 -17.37 -6.49
N ASP A 511 23.23 -16.91 -7.47
CA ASP A 511 23.15 -17.37 -8.87
C ASP A 511 21.74 -17.21 -9.47
N SER A 512 21.10 -16.06 -9.18
CA SER A 512 19.72 -15.72 -9.56
C SER A 512 18.65 -16.72 -9.10
N GLN A 513 18.95 -17.54 -8.09
CA GLN A 513 17.99 -18.46 -7.51
C GLN A 513 17.06 -17.76 -6.50
N PRO A 514 15.77 -18.12 -6.49
CA PRO A 514 14.81 -17.48 -5.61
C PRO A 514 14.98 -17.91 -4.15
N ILE A 515 14.71 -16.97 -3.25
CA ILE A 515 14.62 -17.20 -1.82
C ILE A 515 13.27 -17.84 -1.54
N GLN A 516 13.27 -19.06 -1.00
CA GLN A 516 12.07 -19.85 -0.75
C GLN A 516 11.42 -19.53 0.59
N SER A 517 12.21 -19.39 1.66
CA SER A 517 11.69 -19.09 2.99
C SER A 517 12.64 -18.21 3.80
N VAL A 518 12.06 -17.53 4.80
CA VAL A 518 12.76 -16.65 5.74
C VAL A 518 12.25 -16.88 7.16
N GLY A 519 13.09 -16.64 8.15
CA GLY A 519 12.69 -16.66 9.55
C GLY A 519 13.89 -16.70 10.49
N LEU A 520 13.77 -17.49 11.57
CA LEU A 520 14.81 -17.62 12.59
C LEU A 520 15.41 -19.03 12.62
N ALA A 521 16.71 -19.09 12.89
CA ALA A 521 17.41 -20.30 13.33
C ALA A 521 17.84 -20.13 14.79
N LEU A 522 17.49 -21.10 15.63
CA LEU A 522 17.80 -21.13 17.06
C LEU A 522 18.79 -22.25 17.36
N GLY A 523 19.78 -21.99 18.21
CA GLY A 523 20.79 -22.96 18.62
C GLY A 523 21.08 -22.85 20.12
N ALA A 524 21.39 -23.96 20.77
CA ALA A 524 21.91 -23.93 22.13
C ALA A 524 23.38 -23.50 22.13
N VAL A 525 23.81 -22.77 23.16
CA VAL A 525 25.16 -22.19 23.23
C VAL A 525 26.16 -23.15 23.92
N LYS A 526 25.92 -23.46 25.19
CA LYS A 526 26.77 -24.36 26.01
C LYS A 526 25.96 -25.43 26.71
N ASP A 527 24.86 -25.04 27.32
CA ASP A 527 23.90 -25.93 27.97
C ASP A 527 22.71 -26.18 27.05
N ASN A 528 21.94 -27.24 27.32
CA ASN A 528 20.70 -27.48 26.61
C ASN A 528 19.74 -26.30 26.83
N PHE A 529 19.00 -25.95 25.78
CA PHE A 529 18.00 -24.89 25.82
C PHE A 529 16.59 -25.50 25.82
N THR A 530 15.84 -25.22 26.88
CA THR A 530 14.40 -25.44 26.95
C THR A 530 13.77 -24.13 27.37
N GLY A 531 12.91 -23.58 26.52
CA GLY A 531 12.38 -22.23 26.70
C GLY A 531 11.66 -21.70 25.47
N THR A 532 11.25 -20.44 25.55
CA THR A 532 10.49 -19.77 24.49
C THR A 532 11.32 -18.63 23.92
N ILE A 533 11.30 -18.44 22.60
CA ILE A 533 11.80 -17.24 21.94
C ILE A 533 10.64 -16.52 21.27
N LEU A 534 10.51 -15.22 21.53
CA LEU A 534 9.42 -14.40 21.02
C LEU A 534 9.92 -13.59 19.83
N LEU A 535 9.33 -13.83 18.66
CA LEU A 535 9.51 -12.98 17.48
C LEU A 535 8.41 -11.90 17.48
N ASP A 536 8.81 -10.65 17.68
CA ASP A 536 7.89 -9.51 17.66
C ASP A 536 7.48 -9.16 16.23
N SER A 537 8.46 -9.04 15.34
CA SER A 537 8.22 -8.66 13.95
C SER A 537 9.36 -9.14 13.06
N LEU A 538 9.03 -9.44 11.80
CA LEU A 538 9.98 -9.72 10.74
C LEU A 538 9.52 -9.02 9.45
N GLY A 539 10.42 -8.30 8.81
CA GLY A 539 10.13 -7.59 7.57
C GLY A 539 11.41 -7.16 6.87
N TRP A 540 11.29 -6.48 5.75
CA TRP A 540 12.42 -5.99 4.97
C TRP A 540 12.18 -4.56 4.48
N SER A 541 13.28 -3.89 4.18
CA SER A 541 13.29 -2.52 3.63
C SER A 541 14.35 -2.40 2.54
N GLY A 542 14.26 -1.33 1.77
CA GLY A 542 15.14 -1.08 0.63
C GLY A 542 14.67 -1.79 -0.64
N LEU A 543 15.30 -1.40 -1.74
CA LEU A 543 15.02 -1.91 -3.07
C LEU A 543 15.92 -3.11 -3.41
N PRO A 544 15.47 -4.02 -4.28
CA PRO A 544 16.34 -5.08 -4.78
C PRO A 544 17.55 -4.49 -5.50
N SER A 545 18.70 -5.17 -5.36
CA SER A 545 19.91 -4.89 -6.11
C SER A 545 20.53 -6.23 -6.49
N MET A 546 20.21 -6.69 -7.70
CA MET A 546 20.58 -8.02 -8.16
C MET A 546 20.76 -8.10 -9.67
N MET A 547 21.45 -9.13 -10.13
CA MET A 547 21.46 -9.55 -11.53
C MET A 547 20.56 -10.77 -11.75
N LEU A 548 19.62 -10.66 -12.69
CA LEU A 548 18.79 -11.79 -13.13
C LEU A 548 19.39 -12.41 -14.38
N GLN A 549 19.82 -13.66 -14.25
CA GLN A 549 20.35 -14.47 -15.35
C GLN A 549 19.92 -15.92 -15.18
N ARG A 550 20.10 -16.73 -16.23
CA ARG A 550 19.94 -18.18 -16.09
C ARG A 550 21.00 -18.70 -15.11
N PRO A 551 20.62 -19.46 -14.06
CA PRO A 551 21.58 -20.07 -13.15
C PRO A 551 22.61 -20.92 -13.89
N SER A 552 23.83 -20.96 -13.33
CA SER A 552 24.96 -21.74 -13.85
C SER A 552 24.65 -23.24 -13.98
N GLU A 553 23.88 -23.78 -13.02
CA GLU A 553 23.43 -25.16 -13.02
C GLU A 553 22.16 -25.33 -13.88
N LYS A 554 22.33 -25.95 -15.06
CA LYS A 554 21.27 -26.10 -16.08
C LYS A 554 20.08 -26.95 -15.63
N THR A 555 20.29 -27.83 -14.65
CA THR A 555 19.23 -28.70 -14.13
C THR A 555 18.24 -27.98 -13.22
N SER A 556 18.58 -26.79 -12.72
CA SER A 556 17.69 -25.99 -11.85
C SER A 556 16.49 -25.43 -12.62
N GLN A 557 15.29 -25.61 -12.06
CA GLN A 557 14.03 -25.22 -12.69
C GLN A 557 13.26 -24.15 -11.90
N PHE A 558 13.46 -24.02 -10.58
CA PHE A 558 12.60 -23.17 -9.74
C PHE A 558 12.77 -21.68 -10.00
N TRP A 559 13.94 -21.22 -10.44
CA TRP A 559 14.15 -19.84 -10.87
C TRP A 559 13.20 -19.39 -11.99
N LYS A 560 12.74 -20.32 -12.85
CA LYS A 560 11.81 -20.00 -13.94
C LYS A 560 10.41 -19.72 -13.43
N ARG A 561 10.02 -20.44 -12.36
CA ARG A 561 8.72 -20.29 -11.69
C ARG A 561 8.59 -18.97 -10.94
N ALA A 562 9.70 -18.27 -10.70
CA ALA A 562 9.73 -16.95 -10.08
C ALA A 562 9.24 -15.84 -11.03
N TRP A 563 9.04 -16.17 -12.31
CA TRP A 563 8.47 -15.28 -13.31
C TRP A 563 7.01 -15.62 -13.54
N VAL A 564 6.15 -14.61 -13.43
CA VAL A 564 4.74 -14.69 -13.81
C VAL A 564 4.66 -14.67 -15.33
N ASN A 565 4.16 -15.77 -15.90
CA ASN A 565 4.23 -16.04 -17.32
C ASN A 565 2.93 -15.64 -18.06
N GLY A 566 2.88 -14.42 -18.60
CA GLY A 566 1.83 -13.94 -19.49
C GLY A 566 2.15 -14.08 -20.98
N VAL A 567 3.11 -14.94 -21.37
CA VAL A 567 3.49 -15.19 -22.77
C VAL A 567 3.20 -16.64 -23.18
N ASP A 568 3.15 -16.92 -24.49
CA ASP A 568 2.81 -18.26 -24.99
C ASP A 568 4.00 -19.23 -24.89
N ALA A 569 5.24 -18.71 -24.97
CA ALA A 569 6.43 -19.50 -24.66
C ALA A 569 7.52 -18.66 -23.98
N PHE A 570 8.11 -19.23 -22.94
CA PHE A 570 9.30 -18.71 -22.27
C PHE A 570 10.44 -19.73 -22.41
N HIS A 571 11.29 -19.53 -23.41
CA HIS A 571 12.43 -20.39 -23.71
C HIS A 571 13.69 -19.95 -22.95
N HIS A 572 14.24 -20.89 -22.18
CA HIS A 572 15.44 -20.69 -21.35
C HIS A 572 16.63 -21.56 -21.78
N TRP A 573 16.45 -22.42 -22.79
CA TRP A 573 17.47 -23.34 -23.29
C TRP A 573 18.25 -22.74 -24.48
N MET A 574 17.64 -21.79 -25.21
CA MET A 574 18.26 -21.05 -26.31
C MET A 574 19.30 -20.06 -25.78
N LYS A 575 20.17 -19.54 -26.66
CA LYS A 575 20.85 -18.26 -26.46
C LYS A 575 19.97 -17.21 -27.16
N PRO A 576 19.49 -16.12 -26.51
CA PRO A 576 19.88 -15.51 -25.22
C PRO A 576 19.26 -16.14 -23.95
N SER A 577 19.65 -15.66 -22.75
CA SER A 577 19.24 -16.18 -21.43
C SER A 577 17.72 -16.19 -21.20
N PHE A 578 17.00 -15.23 -21.80
CA PHE A 578 15.54 -15.13 -21.78
C PHE A 578 15.05 -14.95 -23.21
N CYS A 579 14.26 -15.89 -23.73
CA CYS A 579 13.59 -15.78 -25.02
C CYS A 579 12.08 -15.90 -24.79
N ILE A 580 11.32 -14.88 -25.17
CA ILE A 580 9.88 -14.78 -24.94
C ILE A 580 9.15 -14.74 -26.28
N VAL A 581 8.02 -15.45 -26.38
CA VAL A 581 7.21 -15.52 -27.59
C VAL A 581 5.75 -15.27 -27.23
N LYS A 582 5.13 -14.33 -27.94
CA LYS A 582 3.68 -14.16 -27.98
C LYS A 582 3.21 -14.30 -29.42
N ASN A 583 2.32 -15.26 -29.68
CA ASN A 583 1.86 -15.57 -31.03
C ASN A 583 0.90 -14.50 -31.57
N ARG A 584 0.08 -13.90 -30.69
CA ARG A 584 -0.91 -12.87 -31.04
C ARG A 584 -1.07 -11.83 -29.94
N GLY A 585 -1.15 -10.56 -30.33
CA GLY A 585 -1.30 -9.45 -29.40
C GLY A 585 -0.03 -9.22 -28.57
N GLU A 586 -0.19 -8.47 -27.47
CA GLU A 586 0.88 -8.22 -26.52
C GLU A 586 0.96 -9.34 -25.48
N GLY A 587 2.16 -9.62 -25.01
CA GLY A 587 2.43 -10.56 -23.92
C GLY A 587 3.50 -9.99 -23.01
N ILE A 588 3.47 -10.39 -21.74
CA ILE A 588 4.39 -9.87 -20.73
C ILE A 588 4.90 -11.00 -19.83
N LEU A 589 6.18 -10.93 -19.47
CA LEU A 589 6.81 -11.79 -18.48
C LEU A 589 7.19 -10.90 -17.28
N ILE A 590 6.62 -11.18 -16.10
CA ILE A 590 6.67 -10.27 -14.94
C ILE A 590 7.53 -10.88 -13.83
N HIS A 591 8.29 -10.04 -13.13
CA HIS A 591 9.07 -10.41 -11.94
C HIS A 591 9.16 -9.23 -10.97
N GLY A 592 9.22 -9.52 -9.67
CA GLY A 592 9.22 -8.51 -8.61
C GLY A 592 7.88 -8.38 -7.91
N THR A 593 7.77 -7.39 -7.02
CA THR A 593 6.54 -7.08 -6.28
C THR A 593 6.09 -5.64 -6.48
N ARG A 594 4.87 -5.36 -6.03
CA ARG A 594 4.27 -4.02 -5.99
C ARG A 594 5.01 -3.03 -5.08
N ASP A 595 5.94 -3.50 -4.25
CA ASP A 595 6.76 -2.70 -3.33
C ASP A 595 7.94 -2.02 -4.03
N TRP A 596 8.24 -2.42 -5.27
CA TRP A 596 9.32 -1.82 -6.04
C TRP A 596 8.84 -0.49 -6.62
N THR A 597 9.21 0.62 -5.98
CA THR A 597 8.74 1.96 -6.35
C THR A 597 9.76 2.74 -7.18
N ASP A 598 10.98 2.91 -6.67
CA ASP A 598 12.01 3.81 -7.23
C ASP A 598 13.26 3.06 -7.71
N TYR A 599 13.09 2.21 -8.71
CA TYR A 599 14.13 1.30 -9.18
C TYR A 599 14.47 1.53 -10.66
N ARG A 600 15.57 0.89 -11.06
CA ARG A 600 16.08 0.89 -12.44
C ARG A 600 16.23 -0.55 -12.92
N ALA A 601 15.74 -0.82 -14.12
CA ALA A 601 15.94 -2.07 -14.82
C ALA A 601 16.80 -1.82 -16.07
N THR A 602 17.85 -2.61 -16.24
CA THR A 602 18.75 -2.55 -17.40
C THR A 602 18.84 -3.93 -18.03
N VAL A 603 18.62 -4.01 -19.34
CA VAL A 603 18.83 -5.23 -20.14
C VAL A 603 19.97 -4.96 -21.12
N SER A 604 21.06 -5.71 -20.97
CA SER A 604 22.31 -5.48 -21.72
C SER A 604 22.31 -5.99 -23.16
N ASP A 605 21.43 -6.94 -23.48
CA ASP A 605 21.37 -7.65 -24.76
C ASP A 605 19.91 -7.78 -25.25
N PHE A 606 19.20 -6.64 -25.25
CA PHE A 606 17.81 -6.58 -25.71
C PHE A 606 17.77 -6.68 -27.22
N THR A 607 17.14 -7.73 -27.74
CA THR A 607 17.05 -8.01 -29.18
C THR A 607 15.61 -8.26 -29.57
N VAL A 608 15.14 -7.57 -30.60
CA VAL A 608 13.84 -7.83 -31.22
C VAL A 608 14.06 -8.74 -32.43
N GLN A 609 13.60 -9.99 -32.36
CA GLN A 609 13.73 -10.95 -33.46
C GLN A 609 12.59 -10.79 -34.48
N LEU A 610 11.37 -10.62 -33.99
CA LEU A 610 10.18 -10.47 -34.80
C LEU A 610 9.07 -9.79 -33.99
N GLY A 611 8.27 -8.95 -34.65
CA GLY A 611 7.11 -8.32 -34.05
C GLY A 611 7.42 -7.00 -33.33
N GLN A 612 6.36 -6.24 -33.06
CA GLN A 612 6.40 -4.95 -32.38
C GLN A 612 4.98 -4.56 -31.92
N PRO A 613 4.84 -3.64 -30.95
CA PRO A 613 5.91 -3.06 -30.13
C PRO A 613 6.56 -4.10 -29.19
N ALA A 614 7.82 -3.89 -28.82
CA ALA A 614 8.55 -4.73 -27.86
C ALA A 614 9.42 -3.87 -26.93
N GLY A 615 9.54 -4.24 -25.66
CA GLY A 615 10.18 -3.34 -24.70
C GLY A 615 10.41 -3.91 -23.30
N ILE A 616 10.82 -3.02 -22.39
CA ILE A 616 11.04 -3.30 -20.97
C ILE A 616 10.04 -2.49 -20.16
N ALA A 617 9.31 -3.15 -19.27
CA ALA A 617 8.31 -2.54 -18.41
C ALA A 617 8.77 -2.39 -16.96
N ILE A 618 8.29 -1.36 -16.26
CA ILE A 618 8.45 -1.13 -14.83
C ILE A 618 7.13 -0.70 -14.19
N ARG A 619 7.07 -0.77 -12.84
CA ARG A 619 5.87 -0.54 -12.03
C ARG A 619 4.66 -1.30 -12.57
N VAL A 620 4.88 -2.57 -12.90
CA VAL A 620 3.86 -3.45 -13.48
C VAL A 620 2.78 -3.74 -12.42
N ARG A 621 1.52 -3.57 -12.79
CA ARG A 621 0.32 -3.76 -11.95
C ARG A 621 -0.63 -4.78 -12.61
N GLY A 622 -0.09 -5.89 -13.10
CA GLY A 622 -0.82 -6.90 -13.88
C GLY A 622 -0.44 -6.89 -15.36
N LEU A 623 -1.25 -7.53 -16.19
CA LEU A 623 -0.95 -7.77 -17.61
C LEU A 623 -1.04 -6.53 -18.49
N ASN A 624 -1.89 -5.57 -18.12
CA ASN A 624 -2.28 -4.44 -18.98
C ASN A 624 -2.05 -3.07 -18.33
N ARG A 625 -1.31 -3.00 -17.22
CA ARG A 625 -1.07 -1.76 -16.46
C ARG A 625 0.39 -1.64 -16.07
N TYR A 626 1.13 -0.76 -16.75
CA TYR A 626 2.57 -0.59 -16.55
C TYR A 626 3.10 0.66 -17.28
N TYR A 627 4.35 1.05 -16.99
CA TYR A 627 5.13 1.93 -17.88
C TYR A 627 6.18 1.13 -18.62
N ALA A 628 6.45 1.45 -19.88
CA ALA A 628 7.47 0.73 -20.66
C ALA A 628 8.20 1.64 -21.66
N ILE A 629 9.49 1.36 -21.86
CA ILE A 629 10.23 1.82 -23.03
C ILE A 629 10.06 0.76 -24.11
N MET A 630 9.57 1.17 -25.28
CA MET A 630 9.21 0.28 -26.38
C MET A 630 9.87 0.68 -27.69
N PHE A 631 10.37 -0.31 -28.41
CA PHE A 631 10.79 -0.25 -29.80
C PHE A 631 9.56 -0.47 -30.67
N SER A 632 9.24 0.52 -31.51
CA SER A 632 7.97 0.62 -32.23
C SER A 632 8.16 1.24 -33.63
N GLY A 633 7.06 1.52 -34.33
CA GLY A 633 7.08 2.31 -35.57
C GLY A 633 7.74 1.64 -36.77
N GLN A 634 7.64 0.32 -36.91
CA GLN A 634 8.28 -0.47 -37.98
C GLN A 634 9.80 -0.33 -38.07
N GLY A 635 10.47 -0.11 -36.94
CA GLY A 635 11.91 0.09 -36.93
C GLY A 635 12.33 1.54 -36.82
N GLU A 636 11.40 2.48 -36.64
CA GLU A 636 11.69 3.92 -36.78
C GLU A 636 11.63 4.72 -35.48
N THR A 637 11.02 4.18 -34.42
CA THR A 637 10.79 4.94 -33.18
C THR A 637 11.06 4.15 -31.91
N VAL A 638 11.50 4.86 -30.88
CA VAL A 638 11.47 4.40 -29.49
C VAL A 638 10.52 5.31 -28.71
N THR A 639 9.65 4.70 -27.91
CA THR A 639 8.57 5.39 -27.19
C THR A 639 8.56 5.00 -25.72
N LEU A 640 8.28 5.96 -24.85
CA LEU A 640 7.90 5.72 -23.47
C LEU A 640 6.38 5.70 -23.39
N VAL A 641 5.80 4.60 -22.91
CA VAL A 641 4.36 4.32 -22.97
C VAL A 641 3.81 4.03 -21.57
N LYS A 642 2.65 4.59 -21.26
CA LYS A 642 1.77 4.13 -20.18
C LYS A 642 0.70 3.20 -20.75
N ALA A 643 0.69 1.95 -20.28
CA ALA A 643 -0.38 1.01 -20.55
C ALA A 643 -1.43 1.12 -19.45
N LEU A 644 -2.69 1.34 -19.83
CA LEU A 644 -3.86 1.32 -18.95
C LEU A 644 -4.99 0.55 -19.65
N ASP A 645 -5.16 -0.71 -19.27
CA ASP A 645 -6.09 -1.64 -19.92
C ASP A 645 -5.78 -1.76 -21.43
N GLU A 646 -6.70 -1.38 -22.31
CA GLU A 646 -6.50 -1.39 -23.77
C GLU A 646 -5.72 -0.14 -24.26
N GLN A 647 -5.62 0.90 -23.45
CA GLN A 647 -5.00 2.16 -23.84
C GLN A 647 -3.47 2.04 -23.77
N ARG A 648 -2.79 2.56 -24.80
CA ARG A 648 -1.34 2.71 -24.88
C ARG A 648 -1.01 4.18 -25.11
N THR A 649 -0.82 4.93 -24.02
CA THR A 649 -0.53 6.37 -24.09
C THR A 649 0.95 6.58 -24.30
N VAL A 650 1.34 7.14 -25.45
CA VAL A 650 2.73 7.57 -25.69
C VAL A 650 3.00 8.84 -24.89
N MET A 651 3.88 8.73 -23.89
CA MET A 651 4.24 9.82 -23.00
C MET A 651 5.43 10.63 -23.52
N ALA A 652 6.35 9.94 -24.21
CA ALA A 652 7.49 10.55 -24.90
C ALA A 652 7.92 9.65 -26.06
N SER A 653 8.52 10.23 -27.10
CA SER A 653 8.97 9.51 -28.29
C SER A 653 10.23 10.14 -28.89
N ALA A 654 11.07 9.33 -29.50
CA ALA A 654 12.17 9.78 -30.32
C ALA A 654 12.29 8.92 -31.60
N GLU A 655 12.68 9.55 -32.69
CA GLU A 655 13.07 8.84 -33.92
C GLU A 655 14.37 8.08 -33.65
N PHE A 656 14.35 6.78 -33.96
CA PHE A 656 15.49 5.89 -33.80
C PHE A 656 15.35 4.72 -34.76
N LEU A 657 16.21 4.67 -35.77
CA LEU A 657 16.23 3.57 -36.74
C LEU A 657 16.85 2.32 -36.09
N TRP A 658 15.99 1.44 -35.59
CA TRP A 658 16.38 0.18 -34.98
C TRP A 658 16.12 -0.99 -35.94
N GLU A 659 17.05 -1.95 -35.93
CA GLU A 659 17.02 -3.16 -36.75
C GLU A 659 16.61 -4.40 -35.94
N LEU A 660 15.96 -5.36 -36.60
CA LEU A 660 15.75 -6.71 -36.08
C LEU A 660 17.10 -7.43 -35.91
N ASP A 661 17.13 -8.39 -34.98
CA ASP A 661 18.31 -9.22 -34.64
C ASP A 661 19.56 -8.44 -34.20
N ARG A 662 19.43 -7.13 -34.03
CA ARG A 662 20.47 -6.25 -33.50
C ARG A 662 20.32 -6.12 -31.98
N PRO A 663 21.39 -6.34 -31.20
CA PRO A 663 21.34 -6.19 -29.76
C PRO A 663 21.46 -4.72 -29.35
N TYR A 664 20.65 -4.32 -28.37
CA TYR A 664 20.67 -3.00 -27.74
C TYR A 664 20.81 -3.15 -26.23
N GLN A 665 21.47 -2.17 -25.61
CA GLN A 665 21.43 -2.01 -24.17
C GLN A 665 20.34 -0.99 -23.83
N VAL A 666 19.30 -1.43 -23.11
CA VAL A 666 18.11 -0.62 -22.84
C VAL A 666 17.93 -0.51 -21.33
N MET A 667 17.62 0.70 -20.86
CA MET A 667 17.37 0.99 -19.45
C MET A 667 16.07 1.74 -19.29
N ILE A 668 15.32 1.41 -18.25
CA ILE A 668 14.18 2.19 -17.78
C ILE A 668 14.25 2.35 -16.26
N GLN A 669 13.91 3.53 -15.77
CA GLN A 669 14.00 3.90 -14.37
C GLN A 669 12.76 4.70 -13.94
N ALA A 670 12.30 4.43 -12.72
CA ALA A 670 11.37 5.31 -12.00
C ALA A 670 12.07 5.96 -10.79
N LYS A 671 11.73 7.22 -10.52
CA LYS A 671 12.08 7.95 -9.30
C LYS A 671 10.97 8.95 -8.96
N GLY A 672 10.15 8.65 -7.96
CA GLY A 672 8.92 9.39 -7.70
C GLY A 672 8.00 9.36 -8.93
N PRO A 673 7.46 10.49 -9.42
CA PRO A 673 6.67 10.51 -10.65
C PRO A 673 7.52 10.37 -11.93
N HIS A 674 8.83 10.59 -11.85
CA HIS A 674 9.68 10.66 -13.04
C HIS A 674 10.01 9.28 -13.58
N ILE A 675 9.78 9.10 -14.87
CA ILE A 675 10.08 7.88 -15.61
C ILE A 675 11.08 8.23 -16.72
N THR A 676 12.22 7.57 -16.74
CA THR A 676 13.28 7.78 -17.72
C THR A 676 13.58 6.50 -18.47
N GLY A 677 13.54 6.56 -19.80
CA GLY A 677 13.95 5.48 -20.69
C GLY A 677 15.19 5.87 -21.50
N LEU A 678 16.13 4.93 -21.67
CA LEU A 678 17.41 5.15 -22.36
C LEU A 678 17.74 3.97 -23.27
N VAL A 679 18.26 4.26 -24.46
CA VAL A 679 19.01 3.27 -25.28
C VAL A 679 20.49 3.61 -25.13
N ILE A 680 21.18 2.86 -24.27
CA ILE A 680 22.57 3.14 -23.87
C ILE A 680 23.50 3.01 -25.07
N GLY A 681 24.43 3.97 -25.22
CA GLY A 681 25.32 4.08 -26.37
C GLY A 681 24.75 4.88 -27.54
N THR A 682 23.58 5.50 -27.37
CA THR A 682 22.94 6.40 -28.34
C THR A 682 22.54 7.73 -27.68
N GLU A 683 22.02 8.67 -28.45
CA GLU A 683 21.47 9.94 -27.93
C GLU A 683 20.04 9.79 -27.39
N ILE A 684 19.42 8.61 -27.51
CA ILE A 684 18.01 8.38 -27.15
C ILE A 684 17.83 8.39 -25.63
N LYS A 685 17.19 9.45 -25.13
CA LYS A 685 16.73 9.61 -23.76
C LYS A 685 15.30 10.14 -23.75
N LEU A 686 14.38 9.36 -23.20
CA LEU A 686 12.97 9.70 -23.05
C LEU A 686 12.66 9.97 -21.58
N MET A 687 11.90 11.02 -21.30
CA MET A 687 11.50 11.40 -19.95
C MET A 687 10.01 11.74 -19.94
N ALA A 688 9.31 11.29 -18.91
CA ALA A 688 7.94 11.69 -18.62
C ALA A 688 7.67 11.65 -17.12
N GLU A 689 6.54 12.22 -16.70
CA GLU A 689 6.09 12.24 -15.31
C GLU A 689 4.68 11.66 -15.20
N ASP A 690 4.50 10.64 -14.36
CA ASP A 690 3.22 10.04 -14.01
C ASP A 690 3.40 9.17 -12.75
N ASP A 691 2.47 9.28 -11.80
CA ASP A 691 2.52 8.58 -10.52
C ASP A 691 1.37 7.58 -10.32
N GLN A 692 0.56 7.31 -11.36
CA GLN A 692 -0.60 6.43 -11.29
C GLN A 692 -0.23 5.02 -10.78
N TYR A 693 0.97 4.52 -11.09
CA TYR A 693 1.46 3.22 -10.60
C TYR A 693 2.56 3.33 -9.52
N ALA A 694 2.76 4.49 -8.90
CA ALA A 694 3.91 4.76 -8.02
C ALA A 694 3.91 4.00 -6.68
N GLY A 695 2.74 3.59 -6.18
CA GLY A 695 2.62 3.03 -4.82
C GLY A 695 2.71 4.14 -3.77
N GLY A 696 1.54 4.64 -3.34
CA GLY A 696 1.37 5.45 -2.12
C GLY A 696 1.97 6.86 -2.13
N GLY A 697 1.24 7.84 -2.70
CA GLY A 697 1.66 9.24 -2.65
C GLY A 697 0.62 10.28 -3.07
N GLY A 698 -0.66 10.12 -2.69
CA GLY A 698 -1.64 11.21 -2.77
C GLY A 698 -1.68 12.04 -1.48
N ILE A 699 -2.39 13.18 -1.46
CA ILE A 699 -2.66 13.94 -0.21
C ILE A 699 -3.21 13.02 0.88
N GLU A 700 -3.99 12.01 0.51
CA GLU A 700 -4.51 10.99 1.44
C GLU A 700 -3.41 10.16 2.12
N HIS A 701 -2.28 9.90 1.46
CA HIS A 701 -1.14 9.26 2.11
C HIS A 701 -0.42 10.21 3.08
N ILE A 702 -0.30 11.49 2.72
CA ILE A 702 0.29 12.52 3.60
C ILE A 702 -0.61 12.73 4.82
N ARG A 703 -1.91 12.88 4.62
CA ARG A 703 -2.93 13.09 5.65
C ARG A 703 -2.92 11.96 6.68
N ALA A 704 -2.71 10.71 6.27
CA ALA A 704 -2.60 9.56 7.17
C ALA A 704 -1.36 9.60 8.10
N LYS A 705 -0.37 10.47 7.84
CA LYS A 705 0.80 10.66 8.71
C LYS A 705 0.58 11.68 9.83
N PHE A 706 -0.56 12.37 9.83
CA PHE A 706 -0.91 13.41 10.82
C PHE A 706 -2.20 13.03 11.57
N THR A 707 -2.43 13.70 12.70
CA THR A 707 -3.63 13.50 13.52
C THR A 707 -4.91 13.74 12.69
N PRO A 708 -5.98 12.94 12.89
CA PRO A 708 -7.25 13.18 12.21
C PRO A 708 -7.74 14.61 12.37
N GLY A 709 -8.18 15.22 11.27
CA GLY A 709 -8.60 16.62 11.22
C GLY A 709 -7.50 17.60 10.84
N THR A 710 -6.22 17.20 10.81
CA THR A 710 -5.14 18.05 10.27
C THR A 710 -5.45 18.45 8.82
N LYS A 711 -5.37 19.76 8.57
CA LYS A 711 -5.57 20.37 7.25
C LYS A 711 -4.28 20.30 6.45
N ILE A 712 -4.38 19.85 5.19
CA ILE A 712 -3.25 19.72 4.27
C ILE A 712 -3.45 20.70 3.13
N LEU A 713 -2.53 21.66 3.00
CA LEU A 713 -2.53 22.65 1.93
C LEU A 713 -1.38 22.37 0.95
N ILE A 714 -1.56 22.77 -0.31
CA ILE A 714 -0.51 22.76 -1.32
C ILE A 714 0.04 24.18 -1.45
N ALA A 715 1.34 24.37 -1.27
CA ALA A 715 2.00 25.64 -1.55
C ALA A 715 2.37 25.73 -3.04
N ILE A 716 2.08 26.87 -3.68
CA ILE A 716 2.48 27.15 -5.07
C ILE A 716 3.51 28.27 -5.03
N GLY A 717 4.65 28.08 -5.70
CA GLY A 717 5.72 29.07 -5.78
C GLY A 717 6.97 28.70 -4.98
N GLY A 718 7.41 29.64 -4.13
CA GLY A 718 8.66 29.61 -3.41
C GLY A 718 9.78 30.39 -4.11
N TRP A 719 10.90 30.58 -3.41
CA TRP A 719 12.04 31.38 -3.86
C TRP A 719 12.55 31.01 -5.26
N GLY A 720 12.35 31.93 -6.21
CA GLY A 720 12.80 31.79 -7.60
C GLY A 720 11.75 31.27 -8.58
N ASP A 721 10.56 30.87 -8.13
CA ASP A 721 9.44 30.43 -8.98
C ASP A 721 8.33 31.51 -9.06
N ASP A 722 8.67 32.67 -9.60
CA ASP A 722 7.81 33.87 -9.64
C ASP A 722 7.17 34.14 -11.02
N LYS A 723 7.70 33.51 -12.08
CA LYS A 723 7.28 33.74 -13.45
C LYS A 723 5.80 33.37 -13.66
N GLY A 724 5.38 32.22 -13.10
CA GLY A 724 4.00 31.75 -13.20
C GLY A 724 3.01 32.75 -12.59
N PHE A 725 3.35 33.35 -11.46
CA PHE A 725 2.52 34.37 -10.82
C PHE A 725 2.41 35.65 -11.64
N SER A 726 3.54 36.11 -12.20
CA SER A 726 3.57 37.28 -13.07
C SER A 726 2.70 37.10 -14.32
N GLU A 727 2.67 35.88 -14.88
CA GLU A 727 1.78 35.56 -16.00
C GLU A 727 0.32 35.45 -15.56
N ALA A 728 0.06 34.80 -14.41
CA ALA A 728 -1.29 34.65 -13.86
C ALA A 728 -1.93 36.00 -13.55
N ALA A 729 -1.21 36.91 -12.89
CA ALA A 729 -1.73 38.20 -12.43
C ALA A 729 -2.03 39.21 -13.56
N ARG A 730 -1.45 39.00 -14.75
CA ARG A 730 -1.35 40.00 -15.85
C ARG A 730 -2.69 40.55 -16.34
N SER A 731 -3.71 39.70 -16.45
CA SER A 731 -5.02 40.06 -17.00
C SER A 731 -6.14 39.33 -16.25
N GLU A 732 -7.39 39.79 -16.42
CA GLU A 732 -8.54 39.09 -15.83
C GLU A 732 -8.65 37.63 -16.32
N GLU A 733 -8.46 37.42 -17.62
CA GLU A 733 -8.50 36.08 -18.23
C GLU A 733 -7.44 35.15 -17.63
N THR A 734 -6.19 35.62 -17.51
CA THR A 734 -5.10 34.81 -16.95
C THR A 734 -5.29 34.53 -15.46
N ARG A 735 -5.86 35.47 -14.70
CA ARG A 735 -6.17 35.27 -13.27
C ARG A 735 -7.25 34.20 -13.09
N LYS A 736 -8.35 34.29 -13.86
CA LYS A 736 -9.43 33.29 -13.85
C LYS A 736 -8.94 31.91 -14.25
N ARG A 737 -8.08 31.83 -15.27
CA ARG A 737 -7.47 30.57 -15.70
C ARG A 737 -6.61 29.97 -14.59
N PHE A 738 -5.75 30.77 -13.97
CA PHE A 738 -4.94 30.31 -12.84
C PHE A 738 -5.82 29.82 -11.68
N ALA A 739 -6.81 30.62 -11.27
CA ALA A 739 -7.74 30.26 -10.20
C ALA A 739 -8.51 28.96 -10.49
N SER A 740 -9.00 28.78 -11.73
CA SER A 740 -9.67 27.54 -12.14
C SER A 740 -8.73 26.33 -12.11
N ASN A 741 -7.46 26.50 -12.49
CA ASN A 741 -6.48 25.43 -12.43
C ASN A 741 -6.16 25.03 -10.99
N VAL A 742 -6.06 26.00 -10.08
CA VAL A 742 -5.86 25.75 -8.65
C VAL A 742 -7.08 25.04 -8.05
N ALA A 743 -8.31 25.47 -8.38
CA ALA A 743 -9.52 24.78 -7.93
C ALA A 743 -9.57 23.33 -8.42
N LYS A 744 -9.21 23.09 -9.69
CA LYS A 744 -9.11 21.73 -10.24
C LYS A 744 -8.04 20.91 -9.52
N MET A 745 -6.88 21.48 -9.22
CA MET A 745 -5.83 20.81 -8.45
C MET A 745 -6.34 20.37 -7.07
N LEU A 746 -7.08 21.22 -6.34
CA LEU A 746 -7.64 20.82 -5.04
C LEU A 746 -8.64 19.67 -5.19
N GLN A 747 -9.50 19.71 -6.21
CA GLN A 747 -10.44 18.64 -6.50
C GLN A 747 -9.74 17.31 -6.83
N ASP A 748 -8.71 17.36 -7.68
CA ASP A 748 -8.01 16.16 -8.13
C ASP A 748 -7.13 15.54 -7.03
N THR A 749 -6.63 16.37 -6.10
CA THR A 749 -5.70 15.94 -5.04
C THR A 749 -6.37 15.64 -3.70
N GLY A 750 -7.49 16.28 -3.37
CA GLY A 750 -8.12 16.19 -2.05
C GLY A 750 -7.49 17.07 -0.96
N ALA A 751 -6.68 18.06 -1.34
CA ALA A 751 -6.14 19.06 -0.42
C ALA A 751 -7.23 20.00 0.13
N ASP A 752 -7.09 20.44 1.38
CA ASP A 752 -8.05 21.34 2.05
C ASP A 752 -7.92 22.79 1.60
N GLY A 753 -6.85 23.14 0.87
CA GLY A 753 -6.54 24.51 0.53
C GLY A 753 -5.22 24.69 -0.20
N VAL A 754 -4.89 25.96 -0.45
CA VAL A 754 -3.68 26.38 -1.16
C VAL A 754 -2.99 27.52 -0.41
N ASP A 755 -1.66 27.48 -0.35
CA ASP A 755 -0.82 28.58 0.11
C ASP A 755 -0.14 29.25 -1.10
N ILE A 756 -0.27 30.57 -1.22
CA ILE A 756 0.33 31.35 -2.29
C ILE A 756 1.68 31.89 -1.82
N ASP A 757 2.75 31.26 -2.29
CA ASP A 757 4.13 31.59 -1.93
C ASP A 757 4.82 32.37 -3.06
N TRP A 758 4.32 33.59 -3.33
CA TRP A 758 4.90 34.47 -4.35
C TRP A 758 6.00 35.33 -3.72
N GLU A 759 7.27 35.09 -4.10
CA GLU A 759 8.45 35.76 -3.53
C GLU A 759 9.18 36.74 -4.50
N TYR A 760 8.89 38.05 -4.54
CA TYR A 760 7.76 38.75 -3.90
C TYR A 760 7.01 39.63 -4.92
N PRO A 761 5.68 39.77 -4.77
CA PRO A 761 4.89 40.64 -5.62
C PRO A 761 5.40 42.09 -5.55
N GLY A 762 5.73 42.62 -6.72
CA GLY A 762 6.31 43.95 -6.90
C GLY A 762 7.83 43.93 -7.13
N GLY A 763 8.55 42.86 -6.77
CA GLY A 763 10.01 42.74 -6.93
C GLY A 763 10.76 42.23 -5.69
N ASN A 764 12.08 42.43 -5.67
CA ASN A 764 13.02 41.89 -4.66
C ASN A 764 13.13 40.36 -4.54
N GLY A 765 12.53 39.60 -5.46
CA GLY A 765 12.75 38.15 -5.59
C GLY A 765 14.17 37.77 -6.00
N ASP A 766 14.41 36.50 -6.34
CA ASP A 766 15.73 36.00 -6.73
C ASP A 766 16.31 36.72 -7.95
N ASP A 767 15.44 37.19 -8.85
CA ASP A 767 15.80 37.82 -10.11
C ASP A 767 16.02 39.34 -10.03
N TYR A 768 15.91 39.98 -8.86
CA TYR A 768 15.79 41.44 -8.74
C TYR A 768 16.95 42.28 -9.34
N LYS A 769 18.14 41.69 -9.49
CA LYS A 769 19.29 42.32 -10.18
C LYS A 769 19.18 42.23 -11.70
N ARG A 770 18.52 41.18 -12.21
CA ARG A 770 18.26 40.92 -13.63
C ARG A 770 16.96 41.60 -14.10
N VAL A 771 15.94 41.64 -13.23
CA VAL A 771 14.64 42.23 -13.48
C VAL A 771 14.38 43.34 -12.46
N PRO A 772 14.50 44.62 -12.85
CA PRO A 772 14.33 45.73 -11.93
C PRO A 772 12.91 45.83 -11.38
N ASN A 773 12.76 46.16 -10.09
CA ASN A 773 11.45 46.35 -9.44
C ASN A 773 10.54 47.35 -10.18
N SER A 774 11.10 48.35 -10.88
CA SER A 774 10.33 49.29 -11.69
C SER A 774 9.46 48.62 -12.77
N THR A 775 9.84 47.43 -13.22
CA THR A 775 9.08 46.62 -14.20
C THR A 775 7.99 45.76 -13.57
N LYS A 776 8.01 45.59 -12.23
CA LYS A 776 7.11 44.73 -11.45
C LYS A 776 6.11 45.53 -10.59
N VAL A 777 6.17 46.87 -10.56
CA VAL A 777 5.26 47.73 -9.77
C VAL A 777 3.77 47.40 -9.97
N TRP A 778 3.37 47.04 -11.19
CA TRP A 778 1.98 46.67 -11.51
C TRP A 778 1.48 45.43 -10.73
N GLU A 779 2.37 44.58 -10.23
CA GLU A 779 2.04 43.39 -9.43
C GLU A 779 1.44 43.75 -8.08
N ILE A 780 1.80 44.91 -7.51
CA ILE A 780 1.28 45.41 -6.22
C ILE A 780 -0.25 45.51 -6.26
N GLU A 781 -0.81 46.07 -7.34
CA GLU A 781 -2.26 46.16 -7.53
C GLU A 781 -2.88 44.86 -8.09
N ALA A 782 -2.08 44.01 -8.73
CA ALA A 782 -2.57 42.78 -9.36
C ALA A 782 -2.71 41.63 -8.36
N PHE A 783 -1.88 41.59 -7.31
CA PHE A 783 -1.90 40.54 -6.30
C PHE A 783 -3.25 40.39 -5.58
N PRO A 784 -3.86 41.44 -4.99
CA PRO A 784 -5.20 41.31 -4.40
C PRO A 784 -6.29 40.90 -5.41
N LYS A 785 -6.14 41.25 -6.70
CA LYS A 785 -7.06 40.82 -7.76
C LYS A 785 -6.91 39.33 -8.06
N LEU A 786 -5.68 38.80 -8.01
CA LEU A 786 -5.43 37.36 -8.16
C LEU A 786 -6.04 36.57 -6.99
N LEU A 787 -5.84 37.04 -5.76
CA LEU A 787 -6.43 36.43 -4.56
C LEU A 787 -7.97 36.46 -4.58
N SER A 788 -8.56 37.53 -5.11
CA SER A 788 -10.01 37.63 -5.32
C SER A 788 -10.54 36.54 -6.26
N GLU A 789 -9.89 36.34 -7.41
CA GLU A 789 -10.29 35.29 -8.37
C GLU A 789 -10.06 33.88 -7.80
N LEU A 790 -8.97 33.68 -7.05
CA LEU A 790 -8.73 32.43 -6.31
C LEU A 790 -9.87 32.16 -5.33
N ARG A 791 -10.20 33.11 -4.45
CA ARG A 791 -11.30 32.93 -3.49
C ARG A 791 -12.63 32.64 -4.20
N ALA A 792 -12.91 33.33 -5.31
CA ALA A 792 -14.12 33.09 -6.09
C ALA A 792 -14.19 31.66 -6.69
N ALA A 793 -13.06 31.12 -7.16
CA ALA A 793 -13.00 29.78 -7.73
C ALA A 793 -13.00 28.67 -6.67
N LEU A 794 -12.34 28.91 -5.52
CA LEU A 794 -12.17 27.94 -4.44
C LEU A 794 -13.40 27.83 -3.52
N GLY A 795 -14.19 28.89 -3.42
CA GLY A 795 -15.31 28.98 -2.49
C GLY A 795 -14.88 29.28 -1.04
N PRO A 796 -15.85 29.31 -0.11
CA PRO A 796 -15.61 29.69 1.28
C PRO A 796 -14.99 28.56 2.12
N ASP A 797 -15.12 27.30 1.70
CA ASP A 797 -14.74 26.14 2.52
C ASP A 797 -13.25 25.76 2.38
N ALA A 798 -12.63 26.10 1.24
CA ALA A 798 -11.22 25.84 1.01
C ALA A 798 -10.35 26.90 1.71
N ILE A 799 -9.25 26.46 2.32
CA ILE A 799 -8.30 27.37 2.96
C ILE A 799 -7.44 28.06 1.88
N LEU A 800 -7.32 29.37 1.96
CA LEU A 800 -6.44 30.18 1.12
C LEU A 800 -5.53 31.00 2.01
N SER A 801 -4.23 30.68 1.98
CA SER A 801 -3.19 31.41 2.72
C SER A 801 -2.12 31.95 1.79
N ALA A 802 -1.19 32.70 2.34
CA ALA A 802 0.00 33.16 1.62
C ALA A 802 1.22 33.22 2.55
N ALA A 803 2.37 32.78 2.06
CA ALA A 803 3.65 33.09 2.66
C ALA A 803 4.08 34.52 2.30
N VAL A 804 4.49 35.31 3.29
CA VAL A 804 4.72 36.75 3.15
C VAL A 804 6.09 37.17 3.72
N PRO A 805 6.75 38.18 3.15
CA PRO A 805 8.12 38.52 3.50
C PRO A 805 8.27 38.99 4.96
N GLY A 806 9.39 38.61 5.58
CA GLY A 806 9.77 39.05 6.94
C GLY A 806 10.57 40.37 6.99
N LEU A 807 11.05 40.89 5.86
CA LEU A 807 11.81 42.14 5.80
C LEU A 807 10.97 43.28 5.20
N GLN A 808 10.94 44.43 5.88
CA GLN A 808 10.11 45.57 5.45
C GLN A 808 10.37 46.02 4.01
N ARG A 809 11.62 45.95 3.54
CA ARG A 809 12.00 46.32 2.17
C ARG A 809 11.34 45.44 1.10
N ASP A 810 10.94 44.21 1.46
CA ASP A 810 10.38 43.20 0.57
C ASP A 810 8.83 43.21 0.62
N MET A 811 8.22 43.90 1.59
CA MET A 811 6.77 44.06 1.78
C MET A 811 6.12 45.07 0.80
N MET A 812 6.47 45.03 -0.49
CA MET A 812 6.07 46.06 -1.45
C MET A 812 4.58 45.99 -1.82
N ALA A 813 4.02 44.79 -1.96
CA ALA A 813 2.58 44.60 -2.18
C ALA A 813 1.74 44.71 -0.90
N PHE A 814 2.36 44.93 0.26
CA PHE A 814 1.71 44.94 1.56
C PHE A 814 1.80 46.33 2.19
N ASP A 815 1.28 47.36 1.53
CA ASP A 815 1.24 48.74 2.05
C ASP A 815 -0.10 49.03 2.76
N ARG A 816 -0.35 50.28 3.20
CA ARG A 816 -1.58 50.64 3.93
C ARG A 816 -2.85 50.59 3.07
N GLU A 817 -2.71 50.63 1.75
CA GLU A 817 -3.82 50.62 0.80
C GLU A 817 -4.15 49.19 0.36
N THR A 818 -3.13 48.39 0.02
CA THR A 818 -3.33 47.02 -0.49
C THR A 818 -3.50 45.98 0.61
N THR A 819 -2.90 46.16 1.78
CA THR A 819 -2.96 45.18 2.88
C THR A 819 -4.40 44.82 3.28
N PRO A 820 -5.31 45.79 3.50
CA PRO A 820 -6.70 45.46 3.82
C PRO A 820 -7.43 44.69 2.70
N GLU A 821 -7.08 44.93 1.43
CA GLU A 821 -7.66 44.22 0.28
C GLU A 821 -7.14 42.78 0.19
N ILE A 822 -5.85 42.55 0.44
CA ILE A 822 -5.24 41.21 0.50
C ILE A 822 -5.87 40.40 1.64
N ASN A 823 -5.94 40.98 2.84
CA ASN A 823 -6.53 40.34 4.02
C ASN A 823 -7.98 39.88 3.83
N ARG A 824 -8.75 40.52 2.93
CA ARG A 824 -10.15 40.16 2.68
C ARG A 824 -10.33 38.74 2.14
N TYR A 825 -9.35 38.23 1.38
CA TYR A 825 -9.49 36.95 0.67
C TYR A 825 -8.76 35.79 1.37
N LEU A 826 -7.76 36.09 2.19
CA LEU A 826 -6.94 35.09 2.87
C LEU A 826 -7.55 34.70 4.23
N ASP A 827 -7.44 33.43 4.59
CA ASP A 827 -7.77 32.94 5.92
C ASP A 827 -6.71 33.39 6.93
N PHE A 828 -5.44 33.22 6.59
CA PHE A 828 -4.28 33.68 7.35
C PHE A 828 -3.06 33.91 6.44
N VAL A 829 -2.00 34.51 6.97
CA VAL A 829 -0.70 34.62 6.30
C VAL A 829 0.43 34.05 7.15
N ASN A 830 1.40 33.42 6.50
CA ASN A 830 2.59 32.86 7.10
C ASN A 830 3.75 33.85 6.93
N VAL A 831 4.08 34.59 7.99
CA VAL A 831 5.13 35.63 7.93
C VAL A 831 6.50 34.97 8.05
N MET A 832 7.29 34.98 6.97
CA MET A 832 8.62 34.37 6.88
C MET A 832 9.66 35.11 7.73
N THR A 833 9.53 35.02 9.05
CA THR A 833 10.43 35.63 10.06
C THR A 833 11.70 34.81 10.27
N TYR A 834 12.27 34.40 9.15
CA TYR A 834 13.55 33.74 8.95
C TYR A 834 14.19 34.32 7.67
N ASP A 835 15.44 33.97 7.38
CA ASP A 835 16.20 34.58 6.27
C ASP A 835 16.34 36.12 6.32
N LEU A 836 16.12 36.68 7.52
CA LEU A 836 16.23 38.11 7.82
C LEU A 836 17.68 38.60 7.71
N MET A 837 18.63 37.67 7.81
CA MET A 837 19.98 37.79 7.28
C MET A 837 20.12 36.91 6.04
N ASN A 838 20.59 37.50 4.94
CA ASN A 838 20.82 36.81 3.68
C ASN A 838 22.03 37.40 2.96
N ARG A 839 22.33 36.92 1.75
CA ARG A 839 23.49 37.35 0.95
C ARG A 839 23.57 38.86 0.69
N ARG A 840 22.44 39.59 0.82
CA ARG A 840 22.39 41.06 0.68
C ARG A 840 22.81 41.81 1.95
N SER A 841 22.99 41.11 3.07
CA SER A 841 23.41 41.72 4.34
C SER A 841 24.89 42.07 4.32
N THR A 842 25.27 43.23 4.86
CA THR A 842 26.69 43.64 4.97
C THR A 842 27.24 43.52 6.39
N LYS A 843 26.40 43.10 7.34
CA LYS A 843 26.73 42.95 8.76
C LYS A 843 26.08 41.68 9.31
N THR A 844 26.77 41.03 10.24
CA THR A 844 26.29 39.84 10.94
C THR A 844 25.14 40.18 11.88
N LYS A 845 24.09 39.35 11.84
CA LYS A 845 22.95 39.36 12.77
C LYS A 845 22.28 37.98 12.75
N ASN A 846 21.29 37.78 13.61
CA ASN A 846 20.51 36.52 13.61
C ASN A 846 19.57 36.46 12.39
N HIS A 847 19.53 35.33 11.68
CA HIS A 847 18.65 35.20 10.50
C HIS A 847 17.17 35.01 10.85
N ALA A 848 16.87 34.58 12.09
CA ALA A 848 15.51 34.35 12.59
C ALA A 848 15.27 35.06 13.93
N GLY A 849 15.96 36.18 14.18
CA GLY A 849 15.99 36.83 15.49
C GLY A 849 14.67 37.51 15.92
N ILE A 850 14.41 37.57 17.23
CA ILE A 850 13.18 38.14 17.83
C ILE A 850 12.99 39.61 17.45
N SER A 851 14.04 40.43 17.45
CA SER A 851 13.94 41.86 17.16
C SER A 851 13.44 42.14 15.75
N ASP A 852 14.07 41.52 14.74
CA ASP A 852 13.65 41.70 13.33
C ASP A 852 12.29 41.04 13.07
N SER A 853 12.01 39.91 13.73
CA SER A 853 10.69 39.26 13.67
C SER A 853 9.59 40.16 14.23
N ARG A 854 9.87 40.90 15.33
CA ARG A 854 8.96 41.89 15.92
C ARG A 854 8.66 43.01 14.95
N GLU A 855 9.69 43.57 14.32
CA GLU A 855 9.54 44.64 13.33
C GLU A 855 8.64 44.22 12.17
N ALA A 856 8.77 42.97 11.71
CA ALA A 856 7.93 42.41 10.66
C ALA A 856 6.45 42.38 11.07
N ILE A 857 6.16 41.75 12.22
CA ILE A 857 4.80 41.61 12.77
C ILE A 857 4.15 42.98 13.01
N GLU A 858 4.86 43.89 13.69
CA GLU A 858 4.35 45.24 13.96
C GLU A 858 4.10 46.02 12.67
N THR A 859 4.90 45.81 11.63
CA THR A 859 4.71 46.43 10.32
C THR A 859 3.43 45.95 9.65
N TYR A 860 3.16 44.64 9.60
CA TYR A 860 1.91 44.11 9.05
C TYR A 860 0.69 44.63 9.82
N MET A 861 0.75 44.62 11.16
CA MET A 861 -0.33 45.15 12.00
C MET A 861 -0.58 46.63 11.75
N LYS A 862 0.49 47.44 11.67
CA LYS A 862 0.41 48.90 11.37
C LYS A 862 -0.14 49.19 9.96
N ARG A 863 -0.07 48.22 9.06
CA ARG A 863 -0.58 48.33 7.69
C ARG A 863 -1.97 47.73 7.49
N GLY A 864 -2.55 47.12 8.53
CA GLY A 864 -3.96 46.71 8.58
C GLY A 864 -4.22 45.22 8.58
N PHE A 865 -3.20 44.37 8.74
CA PHE A 865 -3.42 42.95 9.03
C PHE A 865 -3.79 42.75 10.50
N PRO A 866 -4.84 41.97 10.81
CA PRO A 866 -5.19 41.68 12.19
C PRO A 866 -4.24 40.60 12.76
N ALA A 867 -3.92 40.69 14.05
CA ALA A 867 -2.92 39.84 14.69
C ALA A 867 -3.28 38.34 14.63
N ASP A 868 -4.56 38.03 14.79
CA ASP A 868 -5.15 36.69 14.75
C ASP A 868 -5.09 36.01 13.37
N LYS A 869 -4.65 36.73 12.32
CA LYS A 869 -4.38 36.17 10.99
C LYS A 869 -2.90 36.08 10.63
N LEU A 870 -2.01 36.51 11.53
CA LEU A 870 -0.57 36.45 11.32
C LEU A 870 0.00 35.19 12.00
N ASN A 871 0.59 34.29 11.22
CA ASN A 871 1.37 33.18 11.73
C ASN A 871 2.86 33.53 11.75
N LEU A 872 3.52 33.30 12.89
CA LEU A 872 4.94 33.58 13.06
C LEU A 872 5.82 32.43 12.53
N GLY A 873 6.81 32.75 11.69
CA GLY A 873 7.72 31.78 11.08
C GLY A 873 8.95 31.42 11.93
N PHE A 874 9.25 30.12 12.02
CA PHE A 874 10.44 29.56 12.67
C PHE A 874 11.34 28.85 11.65
N ALA A 875 12.66 28.98 11.81
CA ALA A 875 13.64 28.35 10.93
C ALA A 875 14.13 27.02 11.48
N PHE A 876 13.92 25.93 10.74
CA PHE A 876 14.42 24.60 11.07
C PHE A 876 15.69 24.27 10.25
N HIS A 877 16.47 25.29 9.92
CA HIS A 877 17.74 25.16 9.21
C HIS A 877 18.81 26.07 9.82
N VAL A 878 20.07 25.75 9.51
CA VAL A 878 21.24 26.51 9.97
C VAL A 878 21.74 27.38 8.82
N LYS A 879 22.13 28.63 9.12
CA LYS A 879 22.82 29.50 8.15
C LYS A 879 24.21 29.88 8.60
N TRP A 880 25.06 30.10 7.61
CA TRP A 880 26.41 30.61 7.81
C TRP A 880 26.80 31.67 6.79
N PHE A 881 27.70 32.56 7.20
CA PHE A 881 28.15 33.73 6.42
C PHE A 881 29.62 34.03 6.72
N ASN A 882 30.44 34.25 5.68
CA ASN A 882 31.84 34.62 5.86
C ASN A 882 31.97 36.11 6.26
N THR A 883 32.81 36.37 7.26
CA THR A 883 33.10 37.72 7.78
C THR A 883 34.38 38.30 7.21
N ASP A 884 34.51 39.62 7.20
CA ASP A 884 35.71 40.33 6.75
C ASP A 884 36.94 39.80 7.53
N PRO A 885 37.95 39.21 6.85
CA PRO A 885 39.06 38.55 7.52
C PRO A 885 39.97 39.51 8.30
N GLU A 886 39.92 40.81 7.99
CA GLU A 886 40.66 41.86 8.70
C GLU A 886 39.98 42.25 10.03
N GLU A 887 38.71 41.93 10.19
CA GLU A 887 37.94 42.26 11.39
C GLU A 887 38.15 41.21 12.49
N ARG A 888 38.44 41.69 13.71
CA ARG A 888 38.51 40.86 14.92
C ARG A 888 37.52 41.39 15.94
N PRO A 889 36.22 41.15 15.73
CA PRO A 889 35.20 41.78 16.54
C PRO A 889 35.26 41.29 17.98
N LEU A 890 35.24 42.22 18.94
CA LEU A 890 35.04 41.92 20.37
C LEU A 890 33.62 41.36 20.63
N ASN A 891 32.65 41.80 19.83
CA ASN A 891 31.30 41.24 19.74
C ASN A 891 31.01 40.93 18.28
N ALA A 892 30.79 39.66 17.97
CA ALA A 892 30.65 39.19 16.60
C ALA A 892 29.32 39.58 15.93
N ILE A 893 28.35 40.15 16.67
CA ILE A 893 27.15 40.79 16.09
C ILE A 893 27.52 42.17 15.54
N GLY A 894 27.07 42.45 14.32
CA GLY A 894 27.35 43.71 13.63
C GLY A 894 28.71 43.76 12.92
N ALA A 895 29.49 42.67 12.98
CA ALA A 895 30.74 42.51 12.24
C ALA A 895 30.46 42.54 10.73
N LYS A 896 31.37 43.12 9.97
CA LYS A 896 31.25 43.25 8.52
C LYS A 896 31.38 41.88 7.84
N THR A 897 30.52 41.63 6.87
CA THR A 897 30.63 40.45 6.01
C THR A 897 31.59 40.70 4.86
N VAL A 898 32.07 39.65 4.22
CA VAL A 898 32.63 39.79 2.87
C VAL A 898 31.52 40.18 1.88
N VAL A 899 31.87 40.50 0.64
CA VAL A 899 30.88 40.61 -0.44
C VAL A 899 30.35 39.21 -0.73
N MET A 900 29.07 38.97 -0.48
CA MET A 900 28.44 37.64 -0.62
C MET A 900 27.55 37.53 -1.85
N GLU A 901 27.07 38.65 -2.35
CA GLU A 901 26.24 38.72 -3.55
C GLU A 901 27.03 39.36 -4.70
N ASP A 902 26.95 38.75 -5.87
CA ASP A 902 27.48 39.32 -7.09
C ASP A 902 26.77 40.64 -7.44
N PRO A 903 27.49 41.76 -7.59
CA PRO A 903 26.88 43.07 -7.73
C PRO A 903 26.09 43.25 -9.03
N GLU A 904 26.41 42.49 -10.08
CA GLU A 904 25.78 42.56 -11.41
C GLU A 904 24.63 41.57 -11.54
N THR A 905 24.84 40.31 -11.15
CA THR A 905 23.90 39.21 -11.41
C THR A 905 23.00 38.89 -10.23
N GLY A 906 23.40 39.23 -9.00
CA GLY A 906 22.69 38.88 -7.77
C GLY A 906 22.91 37.44 -7.30
N ALA A 907 23.80 36.69 -7.95
CA ALA A 907 24.15 35.31 -7.56
C ALA A 907 24.93 35.27 -6.23
N ASP A 908 24.86 34.14 -5.51
CA ASP A 908 25.70 33.90 -4.34
C ASP A 908 27.15 33.62 -4.79
N LEU A 909 28.11 34.31 -4.16
CA LEU A 909 29.55 34.16 -4.43
C LEU A 909 30.20 33.00 -3.65
N GLY A 910 29.38 32.09 -3.09
CA GLY A 910 29.83 30.99 -2.24
C GLY A 910 30.34 31.46 -0.88
N GLN A 911 29.87 32.63 -0.42
CA GLN A 911 30.30 33.25 0.84
C GLN A 911 29.24 33.18 1.93
N SER A 912 28.08 32.60 1.62
CA SER A 912 27.02 32.25 2.56
C SER A 912 26.42 30.89 2.21
N GLY A 913 25.69 30.30 3.14
CA GLY A 913 24.96 29.06 2.87
C GLY A 913 23.94 28.72 3.94
N SER A 914 23.13 27.70 3.62
CA SER A 914 22.10 27.13 4.49
C SER A 914 22.09 25.61 4.34
N PHE A 915 21.72 24.89 5.39
CA PHE A 915 21.45 23.46 5.32
C PHE A 915 20.51 22.99 6.44
N ALA A 916 19.81 21.89 6.17
CA ALA A 916 18.92 21.21 7.10
C ALA A 916 19.70 20.49 8.21
N TRP A 917 19.07 20.32 9.39
CA TRP A 917 19.67 19.58 10.50
C TRP A 917 19.86 18.09 10.23
N ASN A 918 19.05 17.50 9.34
CA ASN A 918 19.16 16.09 8.94
C ASN A 918 20.07 15.84 7.72
N SER A 919 20.59 16.89 7.09
CA SER A 919 21.35 16.80 5.84
C SER A 919 22.56 17.74 5.88
N VAL A 920 23.33 17.67 6.96
CA VAL A 920 24.54 18.49 7.14
C VAL A 920 25.60 18.04 6.11
N PRO A 921 26.17 18.96 5.29
CA PRO A 921 27.27 18.63 4.40
C PRO A 921 28.49 18.12 5.18
N SER A 922 29.11 17.03 4.75
CA SER A 922 30.19 16.37 5.49
C SER A 922 31.40 17.28 5.70
N GLU A 923 31.67 18.19 4.75
CA GLU A 923 32.70 19.21 4.85
C GLU A 923 32.39 20.31 5.89
N MET A 924 31.15 20.41 6.35
CA MET A 924 30.69 21.40 7.34
C MET A 924 30.47 20.82 8.74
N GLU A 925 30.44 19.49 8.90
CA GLU A 925 30.15 18.82 10.19
C GLU A 925 31.08 19.29 11.31
N ASP A 926 32.40 19.22 11.09
CA ASP A 926 33.39 19.61 12.10
C ASP A 926 33.28 21.10 12.46
N ALA A 927 33.01 21.96 11.47
CA ALA A 927 32.89 23.40 11.68
C ALA A 927 31.60 23.77 12.42
N LEU A 928 30.49 23.12 12.06
CA LEU A 928 29.22 23.26 12.75
C LEU A 928 29.31 22.76 14.19
N GLN A 929 29.92 21.59 14.43
CA GLN A 929 30.06 21.04 15.77
C GLN A 929 30.87 22.00 16.67
N ARG A 930 31.97 22.56 16.15
CA ARG A 930 32.72 23.62 16.86
C ARG A 930 31.85 24.85 17.13
N ALA A 931 31.09 25.30 16.13
CA ALA A 931 30.21 26.46 16.23
C ALA A 931 29.15 26.25 17.33
N MET A 932 28.50 25.08 17.37
CA MET A 932 27.47 24.72 18.34
C MET A 932 28.04 24.64 19.77
N ILE A 933 29.21 24.05 19.97
CA ILE A 933 29.88 23.99 21.30
C ILE A 933 30.16 25.41 21.83
N ARG A 934 30.46 26.35 20.93
CA ARG A 934 30.74 27.76 21.26
C ARG A 934 29.52 28.66 21.13
N GLY A 935 28.34 28.09 20.86
CA GLY A 935 27.11 28.83 20.61
C GLY A 935 26.76 29.76 21.76
N SER A 936 26.26 30.93 21.43
CA SER A 936 25.79 31.95 22.37
C SER A 936 24.40 32.43 21.96
N TYR A 937 23.64 32.92 22.93
CA TYR A 937 22.34 33.54 22.68
C TYR A 937 22.47 35.06 22.72
N ASP A 938 22.01 35.74 21.68
CA ASP A 938 21.92 37.19 21.62
C ASP A 938 20.76 37.68 22.50
N ALA A 939 21.07 38.24 23.66
CA ALA A 939 20.05 38.76 24.57
C ALA A 939 19.37 40.06 24.07
N ILE A 940 19.93 40.74 23.07
CA ILE A 940 19.39 42.00 22.53
C ILE A 940 18.51 41.71 21.31
N GLY A 941 19.08 41.09 20.27
CA GLY A 941 18.36 40.77 19.03
C GLY A 941 17.54 39.48 19.12
N GLY A 942 17.82 38.60 20.08
CA GLY A 942 17.08 37.38 20.37
C GLY A 942 17.29 36.28 19.34
N GLY A 943 18.37 35.51 19.44
CA GLY A 943 18.66 34.38 18.53
C GLY A 943 19.98 33.69 18.86
N SER A 944 20.14 32.45 18.40
CA SER A 944 21.35 31.67 18.65
C SER A 944 22.37 31.87 17.54
N PHE A 945 23.63 32.04 17.92
CA PHE A 945 24.72 32.29 16.99
C PHE A 945 26.05 31.75 17.50
N SER A 946 27.04 31.70 16.61
CA SER A 946 28.44 31.50 16.95
C SER A 946 29.33 32.19 15.93
N TRP A 947 30.48 32.70 16.36
CA TRP A 947 31.50 33.18 15.44
C TRP A 947 32.73 32.31 15.53
N ASP A 948 33.03 31.61 14.44
CA ASP A 948 34.23 30.80 14.34
C ASP A 948 35.41 31.68 13.93
N ALA A 949 36.29 31.94 14.90
CA ALA A 949 37.51 32.72 14.70
C ALA A 949 38.51 32.05 13.73
N GLN A 950 38.46 30.73 13.59
CA GLN A 950 39.33 29.94 12.72
C GLN A 950 38.93 30.13 11.26
N ASP A 951 37.64 29.94 10.96
CA ASP A 951 37.12 29.98 9.60
C ASP A 951 36.58 31.37 9.20
N LYS A 952 36.66 32.36 10.11
CA LYS A 952 36.11 33.71 9.95
C LYS A 952 34.64 33.66 9.53
N ARG A 953 33.87 32.84 10.24
CA ARG A 953 32.50 32.49 9.85
C ARG A 953 31.51 32.79 10.96
N TRP A 954 30.44 33.49 10.58
CA TRP A 954 29.26 33.69 11.39
C TRP A 954 28.28 32.55 11.16
N TRP A 955 27.79 31.96 12.23
CA TRP A 955 26.77 30.90 12.24
C TRP A 955 25.55 31.39 13.00
N THR A 956 24.36 31.07 12.51
CA THR A 956 23.10 31.43 13.18
C THR A 956 22.04 30.36 12.91
N TRP A 957 21.25 30.05 13.95
CA TRP A 957 20.23 29.01 13.94
C TRP A 957 19.20 29.26 15.06
N GLU A 958 18.12 28.49 15.10
CA GLU A 958 17.22 28.44 16.26
C GLU A 958 17.50 27.20 17.12
N THR A 959 17.37 27.32 18.44
CA THR A 959 17.40 26.19 19.38
C THR A 959 16.02 26.05 20.03
N PRO A 960 15.69 24.91 20.68
CA PRO A 960 14.47 24.78 21.47
C PRO A 960 14.20 25.96 22.42
N GLU A 961 15.25 26.47 23.07
CA GLU A 961 15.13 27.63 23.97
C GLU A 961 14.89 28.95 23.23
N SER A 962 15.49 29.15 22.05
CA SER A 962 15.22 30.37 21.27
C SER A 962 13.82 30.36 20.70
N ILE A 963 13.33 29.19 20.24
CA ILE A 963 11.96 28.99 19.77
C ILE A 963 10.98 29.40 20.86
N LYS A 964 11.13 28.85 22.07
CA LYS A 964 10.26 29.18 23.21
C LYS A 964 10.26 30.67 23.52
N LYS A 965 11.43 31.31 23.60
CA LYS A 965 11.54 32.75 23.86
C LYS A 965 10.88 33.60 22.77
N LYS A 966 11.06 33.23 21.50
CA LYS A 966 10.48 33.93 20.35
C LYS A 966 8.96 33.78 20.34
N PHE A 967 8.46 32.57 20.60
CA PHE A 967 7.04 32.28 20.77
C PHE A 967 6.43 33.15 21.87
N GLU A 968 6.99 33.13 23.09
CA GLU A 968 6.49 33.91 24.23
C GLU A 968 6.54 35.43 23.96
N SER A 969 7.61 35.90 23.33
CA SER A 969 7.83 37.33 23.10
C SER A 969 6.94 37.94 22.02
N LEU A 970 6.40 37.12 21.12
CA LEU A 970 5.70 37.58 19.92
C LEU A 970 4.29 36.96 19.81
N VAL A 971 4.17 35.64 19.82
CA VAL A 971 2.86 34.95 19.69
C VAL A 971 1.97 35.30 20.88
N LEU A 972 2.45 35.06 22.10
CA LEU A 972 1.68 35.37 23.32
C LEU A 972 1.44 36.87 23.50
N SER A 973 2.45 37.68 23.19
CA SER A 973 2.43 39.12 23.47
C SER A 973 1.51 39.92 22.54
N TYR A 974 1.41 39.52 21.27
CA TYR A 974 0.53 40.19 20.30
C TYR A 974 -0.80 39.46 20.06
N GLY A 975 -0.97 38.22 20.57
CA GLY A 975 -2.14 37.39 20.29
C GLY A 975 -2.18 36.99 18.81
N LEU A 976 -1.06 36.46 18.31
CA LEU A 976 -0.93 36.03 16.92
C LEU A 976 -1.79 34.80 16.63
N GLY A 977 -2.25 34.65 15.38
CA GLY A 977 -3.11 33.55 14.94
C GLY A 977 -2.50 32.16 15.05
N GLY A 978 -1.17 32.09 15.03
CA GLY A 978 -0.45 30.83 15.15
C GLY A 978 1.02 30.95 14.78
N VAL A 979 1.57 29.83 14.34
CA VAL A 979 2.99 29.66 13.99
C VAL A 979 3.11 28.75 12.77
N PHE A 980 4.22 28.86 12.05
CA PHE A 980 4.62 27.87 11.06
C PHE A 980 6.15 27.72 11.03
N ALA A 981 6.65 26.62 10.47
CA ALA A 981 8.08 26.30 10.46
C ALA A 981 8.57 25.97 9.05
N TRP A 982 9.76 26.47 8.71
CA TRP A 982 10.44 26.23 7.44
C TRP A 982 11.78 25.49 7.66
N ALA A 983 11.88 24.20 7.32
CA ALA A 983 10.75 23.30 7.06
C ALA A 983 10.74 22.05 7.95
N LEU A 984 9.55 21.46 8.13
CA LEU A 984 9.36 20.26 8.96
C LEU A 984 10.31 19.13 8.58
N GLY A 985 10.54 18.94 7.28
CA GLY A 985 11.46 17.94 6.74
C GLY A 985 12.94 18.29 6.90
N GLU A 986 13.29 19.48 7.40
CA GLU A 986 14.66 19.91 7.68
C GLU A 986 15.05 19.73 9.15
N ASP A 987 14.09 19.38 10.02
CA ASP A 987 14.37 19.12 11.43
C ASP A 987 15.31 17.91 11.59
N GLY A 988 16.03 17.88 12.72
CA GLY A 988 16.93 16.80 13.06
C GLY A 988 16.19 15.48 13.27
N PRO A 989 16.91 14.34 13.38
CA PRO A 989 16.31 13.00 13.49
C PRO A 989 15.38 12.80 14.70
N PHE A 990 15.40 13.72 15.67
CA PHE A 990 14.59 13.67 16.89
C PHE A 990 13.46 14.69 16.93
N PHE A 991 13.28 15.51 15.88
CA PHE A 991 12.24 16.54 15.79
C PHE A 991 12.23 17.51 16.99
N ASP A 992 13.41 17.93 17.45
CA ASP A 992 13.54 18.72 18.68
C ASP A 992 12.97 20.14 18.51
N HIS A 993 13.05 20.74 17.31
CA HIS A 993 12.49 22.06 17.04
C HIS A 993 10.96 21.99 16.96
N LEU A 994 10.41 20.98 16.29
CA LEU A 994 8.96 20.74 16.27
C LEU A 994 8.41 20.51 17.68
N ARG A 995 9.09 19.71 18.49
CA ARG A 995 8.68 19.45 19.87
C ARG A 995 8.64 20.74 20.69
N ALA A 996 9.69 21.57 20.60
CA ALA A 996 9.73 22.85 21.29
C ALA A 996 8.59 23.81 20.88
N LEU A 997 8.21 23.78 19.60
CA LEU A 997 7.11 24.58 19.10
C LEU A 997 5.75 24.06 19.60
N ASN A 998 5.52 22.74 19.54
CA ASN A 998 4.31 22.11 20.08
C ASN A 998 4.15 22.34 21.59
N ASP A 999 5.23 22.14 22.36
CA ASP A 999 5.24 22.39 23.81
C ASP A 999 4.85 23.85 24.11
N SER A 1000 5.28 24.80 23.27
CA SER A 1000 4.94 26.22 23.43
C SER A 1000 3.46 26.50 23.11
N ILE A 1001 2.89 25.82 22.11
CA ILE A 1001 1.47 25.91 21.74
C ILE A 1001 0.58 25.32 22.84
N GLU A 1002 0.93 24.15 23.39
CA GLU A 1002 0.14 23.53 24.48
C GLU A 1002 0.07 24.45 25.71
N VAL A 1003 1.19 25.11 26.04
CA VAL A 1003 1.21 26.13 27.10
C VAL A 1003 0.28 27.30 26.75
N TYR A 1004 0.29 27.79 25.51
CA TYR A 1004 -0.62 28.86 25.07
C TYR A 1004 -2.10 28.46 25.20
N GLU A 1005 -2.48 27.29 24.70
CA GLU A 1005 -3.85 26.78 24.78
C GLU A 1005 -4.31 26.62 26.23
N SER A 1006 -3.43 26.17 27.13
CA SER A 1006 -3.72 26.08 28.56
C SER A 1006 -4.00 27.45 29.20
N ILE A 1007 -3.28 28.49 28.79
CA ILE A 1007 -3.45 29.87 29.28
C ILE A 1007 -4.77 30.47 28.74
N VAL A 1008 -5.07 30.26 27.46
CA VAL A 1008 -6.28 30.79 26.82
C VAL A 1008 -7.54 30.10 27.37
N SER A 1009 -7.50 28.79 27.57
CA SER A 1009 -8.63 28.00 28.10
C SER A 1009 -8.94 28.27 29.58
N HIS A 1010 -7.95 28.68 30.39
CA HIS A 1010 -8.12 28.92 31.83
C HIS A 1010 -8.05 30.40 32.25
N GLY A 1011 -7.81 31.32 31.30
CA GLY A 1011 -7.76 32.76 31.53
C GLY A 1011 -9.12 33.48 31.44
N PRO A 1012 -9.22 34.74 31.88
CA PRO A 1012 -10.48 35.52 31.87
C PRO A 1012 -11.05 35.81 30.47
N TYR A 1013 -10.38 35.37 29.39
CA TYR A 1013 -10.80 35.52 28.00
C TYR A 1013 -11.30 34.21 27.35
N GLY A 1014 -11.39 33.09 28.09
CA GLY A 1014 -11.81 31.76 27.60
C GLY A 1014 -13.29 31.58 27.24
N ARG A 1015 -13.92 32.58 26.62
CA ARG A 1015 -15.27 32.45 26.01
C ARG A 1015 -15.28 33.06 24.62
N MET A 1016 -14.56 32.47 23.68
CA MET A 1016 -14.81 32.51 22.23
C MET A 1016 -13.62 31.81 21.54
N LEU A 1017 -13.66 30.49 21.49
CA LEU A 1017 -13.10 29.65 20.43
C LEU A 1017 -13.96 28.39 20.38
#